data_AF-A0A1V9ZUN1-F1
#
_entry.id   AF-A0A1V9ZUN1-F1
#
_cell.length_a   1.000
_cell.length_b   1.000
_cell.length_c   1.000
_cell.angle_alpha   90.00
_cell.angle_beta   90.00
_cell.angle_gamma   90.00
#
_symmetry.space_group_name_H-M   'P 1'
#
loop_
_entity.id
_entity.type
_entity.pdbx_description
1 polymer ?
#
loop_
_entity_poly.entity_id
_entity_poly.type
_entity_poly.pdbx_seq_one_letter_code
_entity_poly.pdbx_strand_id
1 'polypeptide(L)'
;MANSDGMVSLLWSTTQATCMVGSIMFVTALWLRHMRKYRGLPPPSKSVAVAEHEPACNDGPFGYGLTLRDALNPVSPIDFNSAVPIPIETPLFHGKAHVLLRHPHGDTRWDPHFAGKQRRVWVMVQGQFKRQPVGTVYLAGELPRTMALSLWTKAWASMIITSVQTLIGKLHFSFGDDVESPHVALPLYQCADQLLETPLDEVPPKLGMESLGESMNAQKARRATPVGAEVFRTDIVYSFQFHTMYIDLPSWSLVNVPGIQDVSLHHFFGSMALRLSMYEHQPTPTETGHITKEYCFAFDVGRSLTSAPTSESRHSTVVSAPTVDFTALEFDLWMWLEYFDATEELRHIAYVLRVRLEHSKVYTVIVPTEAIATIFAANHDTTTLITRAREAAYSAIEDQALDVGRRLQAVAHGGTKAAQAELHHWLTTQSPMTLAAANSDKALGVSLWPWRRAGMNICMEGSGYRVLSDTFLRQEYVILSSTSVQFYRTYSSSPVRKIPVAHITHVACRHLNDLFVLVLHTWTEVVFVHVPDPLAWQSAVEALCDRSLVRTTSASLQLTAWSPFNALTYEGYLVLNSRKIDHSAAGNDVDPVAVAAACVAAGVRAWGARTRSNKMELQLAVQALRHVDLALLDTADKKLACFLNIYEALLMHLQLAIPEPTRVCMHQVMYEVGVQKLLLSLAELEFVMLRGGLPTPTDVPYLDFTPQKTAYPVAYGAVACTGRDFRVSTALFAHRDSKAMVVYSVEEVHTQLNAVVTGFWQAGVVVRPGALCLPLVCQWFAGDFGAEKLSAARKLLGFLDDDQRAVLVELLDSAKFATEFKGADVSAPTSFRYLVSA
;
A
#
# COMPACT_ATOMS: atom_id res chain seq x y z
N MET A 1 -29.45 51.82 -29.55
CA MET A 1 -29.89 50.47 -29.13
C MET A 1 -28.66 49.62 -28.83
N ALA A 2 -27.90 50.00 -27.81
CA ALA A 2 -26.73 49.29 -27.34
C ALA A 2 -26.81 49.32 -25.81
N ASN A 3 -27.14 48.18 -25.19
CA ASN A 3 -26.95 47.84 -23.77
C ASN A 3 -27.74 46.59 -23.29
N SER A 4 -28.23 45.72 -24.18
CA SER A 4 -28.90 44.47 -23.76
C SER A 4 -27.96 43.28 -23.55
N ASP A 5 -26.83 43.21 -24.26
CA ASP A 5 -26.02 41.98 -24.30
C ASP A 5 -24.99 41.87 -23.17
N GLY A 6 -24.56 43.01 -22.61
CA GLY A 6 -23.68 43.04 -21.43
C GLY A 6 -24.37 42.65 -20.12
N MET A 7 -25.68 42.92 -20.00
CA MET A 7 -26.45 42.61 -18.78
C MET A 7 -26.82 41.13 -18.69
N VAL A 8 -27.09 40.47 -19.82
CA VAL A 8 -27.42 39.04 -19.88
C VAL A 8 -26.18 38.16 -19.65
N SER A 9 -25.00 38.58 -20.11
CA SER A 9 -23.70 37.94 -19.81
C SER A 9 -23.31 38.03 -18.32
N LEU A 10 -23.60 39.17 -17.67
CA LEU A 10 -23.37 39.36 -16.24
C LEU A 10 -24.37 38.60 -15.35
N LEU A 11 -25.59 38.36 -15.85
CA LEU A 11 -26.64 37.56 -15.19
C LEU A 11 -26.48 36.04 -15.38
N TRP A 12 -25.72 35.58 -16.38
CA TRP A 12 -25.50 34.15 -16.66
C TRP A 12 -24.15 33.58 -16.19
N SER A 13 -23.14 34.42 -15.94
CA SER A 13 -21.86 33.97 -15.33
C SER A 13 -21.87 34.00 -13.79
N THR A 14 -22.95 34.48 -13.19
CA THR A 14 -23.06 34.66 -11.73
C THR A 14 -23.88 33.56 -11.05
N THR A 15 -24.80 32.89 -11.76
CA THR A 15 -25.86 32.08 -11.14
C THR A 15 -25.36 30.94 -10.24
N GLN A 16 -24.22 30.30 -10.52
CA GLN A 16 -23.72 29.18 -9.68
C GLN A 16 -23.07 29.63 -8.36
N ALA A 17 -22.54 30.85 -8.34
CA ALA A 17 -21.95 31.44 -7.16
C ALA A 17 -23.03 32.25 -6.37
N THR A 18 -24.05 32.81 -7.03
CA THR A 18 -25.22 33.44 -6.38
C THR A 18 -26.05 32.44 -5.56
N CYS A 19 -25.95 31.15 -5.89
CA CYS A 19 -26.77 30.07 -5.34
C CYS A 19 -26.20 29.45 -4.06
N MET A 20 -24.86 29.42 -3.90
CA MET A 20 -24.21 29.04 -2.65
C MET A 20 -24.30 30.17 -1.60
N VAL A 21 -24.51 31.40 -2.08
CA VAL A 21 -24.44 32.62 -1.30
C VAL A 21 -25.80 33.22 -0.98
N GLY A 22 -26.84 33.01 -1.81
CA GLY A 22 -28.22 33.42 -1.50
C GLY A 22 -28.73 32.85 -0.16
N SER A 23 -28.27 31.66 0.20
CA SER A 23 -28.56 30.93 1.44
C SER A 23 -27.89 31.56 2.67
N ILE A 24 -26.63 31.96 2.54
CA ILE A 24 -25.84 32.62 3.60
C ILE A 24 -26.29 34.08 3.78
N MET A 25 -26.78 34.70 2.70
CA MET A 25 -27.19 36.09 2.63
C MET A 25 -28.53 36.40 3.28
N PHE A 26 -29.53 35.53 3.11
CA PHE A 26 -30.84 35.75 3.72
C PHE A 26 -30.80 35.61 5.26
N VAL A 27 -29.92 34.73 5.75
CA VAL A 27 -29.70 34.46 7.19
C VAL A 27 -29.04 35.61 7.91
N THR A 28 -27.99 36.17 7.31
CA THR A 28 -27.25 37.30 7.87
C THR A 28 -28.08 38.59 7.84
N ALA A 29 -28.95 38.77 6.83
CA ALA A 29 -29.88 39.90 6.76
C ALA A 29 -30.98 39.87 7.84
N LEU A 30 -31.46 38.69 8.25
CA LEU A 30 -32.42 38.52 9.34
C LEU A 30 -31.77 38.66 10.73
N TRP A 31 -30.51 38.22 10.88
CA TRP A 31 -29.70 38.46 12.09
C TRP A 31 -29.45 39.95 12.34
N LEU A 32 -29.14 40.74 11.30
CA LEU A 32 -29.03 42.20 11.38
C LEU A 32 -30.37 42.90 11.68
N ARG A 33 -31.50 42.38 11.17
CA ARG A 33 -32.85 42.88 11.51
C ARG A 33 -33.24 42.60 12.97
N HIS A 34 -32.75 41.49 13.54
CA HIS A 34 -32.93 41.13 14.95
C HIS A 34 -32.05 41.99 15.88
N MET A 35 -30.79 42.24 15.51
CA MET A 35 -29.87 43.12 16.25
C MET A 35 -30.33 44.58 16.28
N ARG A 36 -30.97 45.08 15.20
CA ARG A 36 -31.60 46.43 15.16
C ARG A 36 -32.82 46.56 16.07
N LYS A 37 -33.43 45.45 16.51
CA LYS A 37 -34.57 45.46 17.44
C LYS A 37 -34.13 45.48 18.92
N TYR A 38 -32.83 45.31 19.20
CA TYR A 38 -32.25 45.23 20.55
C TYR A 38 -30.91 45.97 20.68
N ARG A 39 -30.89 47.29 20.48
CA ARG A 39 -29.97 48.22 21.18
C ARG A 39 -30.47 49.65 21.04
N GLY A 40 -31.22 50.12 22.03
CA GLY A 40 -31.33 51.55 22.29
C GLY A 40 -30.12 51.97 23.13
N LEU A 41 -29.16 52.66 22.53
CA LEU A 41 -28.20 53.62 23.12
C LEU A 41 -27.26 54.14 22.00
N PRO A 42 -26.79 55.41 22.06
CA PRO A 42 -26.22 56.15 20.93
C PRO A 42 -24.74 55.81 20.67
N PRO A 43 -24.19 56.16 19.48
CA PRO A 43 -22.87 55.69 19.05
C PRO A 43 -21.73 56.55 19.63
N PRO A 44 -20.54 55.99 19.93
CA PRO A 44 -19.34 56.79 20.07
C PRO A 44 -18.76 57.16 18.70
N SER A 45 -18.23 58.37 18.65
CA SER A 45 -17.72 59.11 17.50
C SER A 45 -16.50 58.49 16.81
N LYS A 46 -16.41 58.76 15.51
CA LYS A 46 -15.25 58.53 14.62
C LYS A 46 -13.93 58.92 15.30
N SER A 47 -13.00 57.97 15.45
CA SER A 47 -11.57 58.27 15.44
C SER A 47 -10.94 57.67 14.19
N VAL A 48 -10.21 58.54 13.50
CA VAL A 48 -9.36 58.23 12.36
C VAL A 48 -8.09 57.60 12.92
N ALA A 49 -7.81 56.34 12.57
CA ALA A 49 -6.49 55.70 12.73
C ALA A 49 -6.11 55.20 11.32
N VAL A 50 -5.43 56.03 10.53
CA VAL A 50 -3.96 56.06 10.37
C VAL A 50 -3.42 54.65 10.16
N ALA A 51 -3.08 54.37 8.90
CA ALA A 51 -2.40 53.18 8.44
C ALA A 51 -1.07 53.01 9.18
N GLU A 52 -0.95 51.97 9.99
CA GLU A 52 0.34 51.50 10.47
C GLU A 52 0.94 50.58 9.39
N HIS A 53 2.14 50.95 8.96
CA HIS A 53 2.99 50.19 8.04
C HIS A 53 3.23 48.76 8.56
N GLU A 54 2.83 47.76 7.79
CA GLU A 54 3.32 46.39 7.99
C GLU A 54 4.83 46.31 7.63
N PRO A 55 5.64 45.56 8.41
CA PRO A 55 7.02 45.32 8.06
C PRO A 55 7.10 44.36 6.87
N ALA A 56 8.07 44.65 5.99
CA ALA A 56 8.28 43.95 4.74
C ALA A 56 8.63 42.46 4.90
N CYS A 57 8.02 41.66 4.01
CA CYS A 57 8.52 40.45 3.35
C CYS A 57 9.18 39.37 4.23
N ASN A 58 8.47 38.26 4.43
CA ASN A 58 9.06 36.98 4.82
C ASN A 58 8.70 35.94 3.73
N ASP A 59 9.71 35.51 2.97
CA ASP A 59 9.59 34.55 1.87
C ASP A 59 9.34 33.12 2.38
N GLY A 60 8.07 32.79 2.61
CA GLY A 60 7.54 31.43 2.84
C GLY A 60 6.28 31.17 2.01
N PRO A 61 5.84 29.90 1.83
CA PRO A 61 4.77 29.55 0.91
C PRO A 61 3.45 30.20 1.33
N PHE A 62 2.95 31.14 0.51
CA PHE A 62 1.72 31.93 0.68
C PHE A 62 1.54 32.55 2.09
N GLY A 63 2.12 33.73 2.31
CA GLY A 63 2.24 34.47 3.58
C GLY A 63 0.99 34.90 4.36
N TYR A 64 -0.07 34.07 4.41
CA TYR A 64 -1.29 34.31 5.20
C TYR A 64 -1.66 33.14 6.13
N GLY A 65 -0.74 32.19 6.34
CA GLY A 65 -0.97 31.02 7.21
C GLY A 65 -1.99 30.03 6.64
N LEU A 66 -2.20 30.00 5.33
CA LEU A 66 -3.08 29.03 4.67
C LEU A 66 -2.32 27.75 4.32
N THR A 67 -3.03 26.62 4.35
CA THR A 67 -2.51 25.32 3.93
C THR A 67 -3.48 24.65 2.96
N LEU A 68 -2.96 24.08 1.89
CA LEU A 68 -3.69 23.22 0.95
C LEU A 68 -3.16 21.79 1.12
N ARG A 69 -4.05 20.81 1.24
CA ARG A 69 -3.67 19.40 1.44
C ARG A 69 -4.59 18.50 0.62
N ASP A 70 -4.06 17.44 0.01
CA ASP A 70 -4.90 16.37 -0.54
C ASP A 70 -5.34 15.47 0.62
N ALA A 71 -6.65 15.44 0.88
CA ALA A 71 -7.26 14.68 1.96
C ALA A 71 -7.24 13.17 1.71
N LEU A 72 -7.13 12.73 0.46
CA LEU A 72 -7.08 11.32 0.07
C LEU A 72 -5.64 10.80 0.07
N ASN A 73 -4.69 11.67 -0.31
CA ASN A 73 -3.26 11.38 -0.34
C ASN A 73 -2.46 12.50 0.36
N PRO A 74 -2.38 12.53 1.70
CA PRO A 74 -1.77 13.62 2.47
C PRO A 74 -0.23 13.64 2.44
N VAL A 75 0.34 13.18 1.33
CA VAL A 75 1.75 12.83 1.13
C VAL A 75 2.54 14.08 0.68
N SER A 76 1.97 15.02 -0.08
CA SER A 76 2.71 16.20 -0.60
C SER A 76 2.33 17.53 0.07
N PRO A 77 3.27 18.46 0.34
CA PRO A 77 2.92 19.86 0.56
C PRO A 77 2.39 20.43 -0.76
N ILE A 78 1.17 20.97 -0.75
CA ILE A 78 0.55 21.55 -1.93
C ILE A 78 0.56 23.06 -1.77
N ASP A 79 1.21 23.74 -2.70
CA ASP A 79 1.17 25.19 -2.75
C ASP A 79 -0.05 25.68 -3.54
N PHE A 80 -0.72 26.70 -3.00
CA PHE A 80 -1.61 27.52 -3.80
C PHE A 80 -0.81 28.20 -4.91
N ASN A 81 -1.42 28.42 -6.07
CA ASN A 81 -0.75 29.08 -7.21
C ASN A 81 0.54 28.36 -7.68
N SER A 82 0.66 27.05 -7.41
CA SER A 82 1.80 26.25 -7.85
C SER A 82 2.03 26.36 -9.36
N ALA A 83 3.30 26.43 -9.77
CA ALA A 83 3.71 26.38 -11.18
C ALA A 83 3.42 25.02 -11.83
N VAL A 84 3.45 23.96 -11.03
CA VAL A 84 3.22 22.59 -11.46
C VAL A 84 1.84 22.14 -10.97
N PRO A 85 1.00 21.56 -11.83
CA PRO A 85 -0.32 21.11 -11.41
C PRO A 85 -0.20 19.93 -10.43
N ILE A 86 -1.10 19.94 -9.44
CA ILE A 86 -1.24 18.98 -8.35
C ILE A 86 -1.65 17.62 -8.95
N PRO A 87 -0.87 16.55 -8.79
CA PRO A 87 -1.27 15.24 -9.28
C PRO A 87 -2.46 14.70 -8.48
N ILE A 88 -3.42 14.07 -9.16
CA ILE A 88 -4.57 13.39 -8.59
C ILE A 88 -4.46 11.91 -8.95
N GLU A 89 -4.52 11.05 -7.94
CA GLU A 89 -4.50 9.60 -8.13
C GLU A 89 -5.42 8.94 -7.09
N THR A 90 -6.56 8.42 -7.54
CA THR A 90 -7.53 7.69 -6.72
C THR A 90 -7.99 6.42 -7.44
N PRO A 91 -8.71 5.49 -6.77
CA PRO A 91 -9.27 4.32 -7.46
C PRO A 91 -10.23 4.68 -8.61
N LEU A 92 -10.90 5.84 -8.54
CA LEU A 92 -11.89 6.27 -9.52
C LEU A 92 -11.30 7.16 -10.63
N PHE A 93 -10.27 7.96 -10.33
CA PHE A 93 -9.80 9.02 -11.22
C PHE A 93 -8.27 9.17 -11.17
N HIS A 94 -7.64 9.45 -12.31
CA HIS A 94 -6.25 9.91 -12.39
C HIS A 94 -6.18 11.22 -13.18
N GLY A 95 -5.34 12.16 -12.76
CA GLY A 95 -5.30 13.47 -13.39
C GLY A 95 -4.40 14.47 -12.69
N LYS A 96 -4.66 15.75 -12.94
CA LYS A 96 -3.94 16.87 -12.36
C LYS A 96 -4.88 18.06 -12.12
N ALA A 97 -4.56 18.92 -11.15
CA ALA A 97 -5.35 20.10 -10.83
C ALA A 97 -4.51 21.34 -10.52
N HIS A 98 -5.06 22.53 -10.75
CA HIS A 98 -4.57 23.78 -10.18
C HIS A 98 -5.61 24.34 -9.21
N VAL A 99 -5.14 24.83 -8.05
CA VAL A 99 -5.95 25.61 -7.11
C VAL A 99 -5.33 26.99 -7.01
N LEU A 100 -5.97 27.96 -7.66
CA LEU A 100 -5.49 29.33 -7.79
C LEU A 100 -6.29 30.26 -6.86
N LEU A 101 -5.58 31.10 -6.11
CA LEU A 101 -6.08 32.17 -5.27
C LEU A 101 -5.65 33.52 -5.84
N ARG A 102 -6.54 34.51 -5.77
CA ARG A 102 -6.17 35.90 -6.06
C ARG A 102 -5.20 36.41 -4.98
N HIS A 103 -3.96 36.74 -5.36
CA HIS A 103 -2.93 37.21 -4.43
C HIS A 103 -3.02 38.73 -4.21
N PRO A 104 -2.96 39.25 -2.96
CA PRO A 104 -3.00 40.69 -2.70
C PRO A 104 -1.74 41.45 -3.16
N HIS A 105 -0.57 40.80 -3.15
CA HIS A 105 0.70 41.40 -3.60
C HIS A 105 1.07 41.04 -5.06
N GLY A 106 0.18 40.34 -5.77
CA GLY A 106 0.35 39.87 -7.15
C GLY A 106 1.21 38.60 -7.31
N ASP A 107 0.84 37.72 -8.24
CA ASP A 107 1.70 36.73 -8.89
C ASP A 107 1.61 36.98 -10.41
N THR A 108 2.67 37.53 -11.00
CA THR A 108 2.68 37.94 -12.42
C THR A 108 2.30 36.83 -13.41
N ARG A 109 2.42 35.55 -13.01
CA ARG A 109 2.04 34.40 -13.84
C ARG A 109 0.53 34.17 -13.85
N TRP A 110 -0.11 34.33 -12.68
CA TRP A 110 -1.52 34.01 -12.50
C TRP A 110 -2.44 35.24 -12.48
N ASP A 111 -1.94 36.42 -12.15
CA ASP A 111 -2.67 37.69 -12.10
C ASP A 111 -3.45 38.03 -13.38
N PRO A 112 -2.94 37.76 -14.60
CA PRO A 112 -3.71 38.01 -15.83
C PRO A 112 -5.05 37.26 -15.85
N HIS A 113 -5.13 36.08 -15.22
CA HIS A 113 -6.35 35.30 -15.12
C HIS A 113 -7.40 35.95 -14.21
N PHE A 114 -6.97 36.79 -13.26
CA PHE A 114 -7.80 37.50 -12.30
C PHE A 114 -8.08 38.97 -12.69
N ALA A 115 -7.32 39.53 -13.63
CA ALA A 115 -7.43 40.90 -14.11
C ALA A 115 -8.82 41.19 -14.73
N GLY A 116 -9.44 42.33 -14.34
CA GLY A 116 -10.76 42.75 -14.84
C GLY A 116 -11.94 41.86 -14.40
N LYS A 117 -11.71 40.82 -13.60
CA LYS A 117 -12.73 39.86 -13.13
C LYS A 117 -12.84 39.90 -11.60
N GLN A 118 -13.94 39.38 -11.06
CA GLN A 118 -14.19 39.35 -9.60
C GLN A 118 -13.79 38.03 -8.92
N ARG A 119 -13.21 37.07 -9.64
CA ARG A 119 -12.88 35.71 -9.14
C ARG A 119 -11.89 35.78 -7.96
N ARG A 120 -12.13 35.04 -6.88
CA ARG A 120 -11.26 34.96 -5.70
C ARG A 120 -10.55 33.61 -5.58
N VAL A 121 -11.27 32.53 -5.88
CA VAL A 121 -10.75 31.16 -5.94
C VAL A 121 -11.08 30.56 -7.30
N TRP A 122 -10.13 29.85 -7.90
CA TRP A 122 -10.31 29.18 -9.19
C TRP A 122 -9.62 27.82 -9.16
N VAL A 123 -10.38 26.76 -9.41
CA VAL A 123 -9.86 25.40 -9.51
C VAL A 123 -10.04 24.88 -10.93
N MET A 124 -8.98 24.29 -11.47
CA MET A 124 -8.96 23.66 -12.79
C MET A 124 -8.52 22.22 -12.62
N VAL A 125 -9.15 21.28 -13.32
CA VAL A 125 -8.85 19.85 -13.23
C VAL A 125 -8.82 19.27 -14.64
N GLN A 126 -7.84 18.40 -14.90
CA GLN A 126 -7.74 17.62 -16.12
C GLN A 126 -7.36 16.18 -15.78
N GLY A 127 -8.14 15.21 -16.25
CA GLY A 127 -7.87 13.80 -15.97
C GLY A 127 -8.88 12.86 -16.59
N GLN A 128 -8.74 11.57 -16.28
CA GLN A 128 -9.53 10.50 -16.84
C GLN A 128 -10.04 9.57 -15.73
N PHE A 129 -11.26 9.07 -15.93
CA PHE A 129 -11.85 8.05 -15.06
C PHE A 129 -11.22 6.68 -15.33
N LYS A 130 -10.85 5.97 -14.27
CA LYS A 130 -10.29 4.60 -14.36
C LYS A 130 -11.35 3.54 -14.60
N ARG A 131 -12.57 3.82 -14.14
CA ARG A 131 -13.79 3.07 -14.41
C ARG A 131 -14.92 4.06 -14.68
N GLN A 132 -15.93 3.64 -15.43
CA GLN A 132 -17.13 4.46 -15.61
C GLN A 132 -17.84 4.66 -14.26
N PRO A 133 -18.16 5.91 -13.86
CA PRO A 133 -19.06 6.19 -12.74
C PRO A 133 -20.42 5.53 -12.96
N VAL A 134 -20.93 4.87 -11.93
CA VAL A 134 -22.24 4.22 -11.84
C VAL A 134 -23.29 5.20 -11.30
N GLY A 135 -22.87 6.19 -10.50
CA GLY A 135 -23.68 7.28 -9.97
C GLY A 135 -23.32 8.66 -10.52
N THR A 136 -24.01 9.69 -10.03
CA THR A 136 -23.77 11.08 -10.43
C THR A 136 -22.49 11.61 -9.78
N VAL A 137 -21.67 12.30 -10.57
CA VAL A 137 -20.45 12.96 -10.09
C VAL A 137 -20.77 14.37 -9.61
N TYR A 138 -20.46 14.65 -8.35
CA TYR A 138 -20.68 15.93 -7.69
C TYR A 138 -19.38 16.67 -7.44
N LEU A 139 -19.43 17.99 -7.57
CA LEU A 139 -18.45 18.94 -7.04
C LEU A 139 -19.00 19.49 -5.73
N ALA A 140 -18.20 19.47 -4.65
CA ALA A 140 -18.68 19.88 -3.33
C ALA A 140 -17.68 20.70 -2.52
N GLY A 141 -18.25 21.52 -1.63
CA GLY A 141 -17.56 22.11 -0.49
C GLY A 141 -18.03 21.40 0.79
N GLU A 142 -17.12 20.75 1.51
CA GLU A 142 -17.44 19.97 2.72
C GLU A 142 -16.70 20.48 3.96
N LEU A 143 -17.25 20.17 5.13
CA LEU A 143 -16.64 20.42 6.42
C LEU A 143 -16.36 19.08 7.15
N PRO A 144 -15.24 18.96 7.88
CA PRO A 144 -14.77 17.69 8.44
C PRO A 144 -15.56 17.21 9.68
N ARG A 145 -16.36 18.06 10.32
CA ARG A 145 -17.14 17.74 11.53
C ARG A 145 -18.50 18.42 11.49
N THR A 146 -19.48 17.84 12.18
CA THR A 146 -20.84 18.38 12.28
C THR A 146 -20.85 19.77 12.92
N MET A 147 -21.66 20.69 12.38
CA MET A 147 -21.78 22.02 12.96
C MET A 147 -22.60 21.93 14.27
N ALA A 148 -22.08 22.46 15.37
CA ALA A 148 -22.78 22.55 16.65
C ALA A 148 -23.89 23.62 16.57
N LEU A 149 -25.01 23.27 15.93
CA LEU A 149 -26.14 24.17 15.72
C LEU A 149 -27.12 24.08 16.89
N SER A 150 -27.48 25.23 17.49
CA SER A 150 -28.53 25.30 18.51
C SER A 150 -29.90 24.88 17.92
N LEU A 151 -30.82 24.41 18.77
CA LEU A 151 -32.18 23.98 18.38
C LEU A 151 -32.92 25.02 17.51
N TRP A 152 -32.71 26.30 17.79
CA TRP A 152 -33.28 27.40 17.00
C TRP A 152 -32.56 27.54 15.65
N THR A 153 -31.23 27.38 15.60
CA THR A 153 -30.46 27.44 14.35
C THR A 153 -30.88 26.37 13.34
N LYS A 154 -31.29 25.16 13.81
CA LYS A 154 -31.77 24.05 12.97
C LYS A 154 -33.11 24.34 12.26
N ALA A 155 -34.04 25.04 12.89
CA ALA A 155 -35.35 25.37 12.29
C ALA A 155 -35.23 26.42 11.16
N TRP A 156 -34.31 27.37 11.32
CA TRP A 156 -34.03 28.40 10.31
C TRP A 156 -33.24 27.82 9.12
N ALA A 157 -32.23 27.00 9.42
CA ALA A 157 -31.48 26.13 8.49
C ALA A 157 -32.38 25.43 7.46
N SER A 158 -33.43 24.76 7.92
CA SER A 158 -34.37 24.04 7.05
C SER A 158 -35.17 24.96 6.12
N MET A 159 -35.57 26.15 6.59
CA MET A 159 -36.34 27.13 5.79
C MET A 159 -35.51 27.74 4.64
N ILE A 160 -34.19 27.87 4.85
CA ILE A 160 -33.22 28.33 3.86
C ILE A 160 -33.02 27.27 2.77
N ILE A 161 -32.90 25.99 3.15
CA ILE A 161 -32.77 24.87 2.22
C ILE A 161 -33.97 24.79 1.29
N THR A 162 -35.20 24.89 1.82
CA THR A 162 -36.42 24.82 0.99
C THR A 162 -36.46 25.95 -0.04
N SER A 163 -35.97 27.14 0.31
CA SER A 163 -35.94 28.31 -0.60
C SER A 163 -34.84 28.19 -1.67
N VAL A 164 -33.71 27.57 -1.33
CA VAL A 164 -32.58 27.34 -2.23
C VAL A 164 -32.87 26.19 -3.20
N GLN A 165 -33.51 25.12 -2.72
CA GLN A 165 -34.00 24.01 -3.56
C GLN A 165 -35.06 24.47 -4.57
N THR A 166 -35.87 25.49 -4.25
CA THR A 166 -36.81 26.08 -5.21
C THR A 166 -36.16 26.96 -6.29
N LEU A 167 -34.95 27.48 -6.05
CA LEU A 167 -34.20 28.31 -7.01
C LEU A 167 -33.21 27.51 -7.86
N ILE A 168 -32.67 26.41 -7.30
CA ILE A 168 -31.76 25.48 -7.95
C ILE A 168 -32.33 24.09 -7.73
N GLY A 169 -33.17 23.61 -8.64
CA GLY A 169 -33.85 22.32 -8.48
C GLY A 169 -32.95 21.08 -8.43
N LYS A 170 -31.62 21.23 -8.31
CA LYS A 170 -30.59 20.19 -8.48
C LYS A 170 -29.38 20.33 -7.53
N LEU A 171 -29.50 21.07 -6.42
CA LEU A 171 -28.45 21.20 -5.39
C LEU A 171 -28.71 20.20 -4.24
N HIS A 172 -27.67 19.49 -3.80
CA HIS A 172 -27.70 18.72 -2.56
C HIS A 172 -26.97 19.44 -1.42
N PHE A 173 -27.50 19.33 -0.20
CA PHE A 173 -26.94 19.98 0.97
C PHE A 173 -27.17 19.15 2.24
N SER A 174 -26.19 19.16 3.14
CA SER A 174 -26.30 18.58 4.48
C SER A 174 -25.68 19.49 5.54
N PHE A 175 -26.31 19.59 6.72
CA PHE A 175 -25.74 20.23 7.91
C PHE A 175 -24.79 19.32 8.69
N GLY A 176 -24.70 18.07 8.25
CA GLY A 176 -23.99 16.99 8.89
C GLY A 176 -24.74 16.38 10.07
N ASP A 177 -24.64 15.07 10.20
CA ASP A 177 -25.11 14.26 11.32
C ASP A 177 -24.11 13.12 11.62
N ASP A 178 -24.52 12.09 12.35
CA ASP A 178 -23.64 10.96 12.69
C ASP A 178 -23.26 10.10 11.46
N VAL A 179 -23.87 10.35 10.30
CA VAL A 179 -23.79 9.51 9.08
C VAL A 179 -23.27 10.29 7.87
N GLU A 180 -23.65 11.55 7.70
CA GLU A 180 -23.27 12.42 6.58
C GLU A 180 -22.50 13.66 7.09
N SER A 181 -21.42 14.07 6.44
CA SER A 181 -20.68 15.29 6.81
C SER A 181 -21.38 16.55 6.29
N PRO A 182 -21.25 17.73 6.93
CA PRO A 182 -21.84 18.96 6.39
C PRO A 182 -21.22 19.32 5.05
N HIS A 183 -22.06 19.57 4.04
CA HIS A 183 -21.57 19.93 2.71
C HIS A 183 -22.63 20.60 1.83
N VAL A 184 -22.13 21.24 0.77
CA VAL A 184 -22.91 21.72 -0.37
C VAL A 184 -22.37 21.01 -1.62
N ALA A 185 -23.21 20.31 -2.37
CA ALA A 185 -22.80 19.53 -3.54
C ALA A 185 -23.64 19.84 -4.79
N LEU A 186 -22.95 19.98 -5.93
CA LEU A 186 -23.50 20.33 -7.23
C LEU A 186 -23.11 19.28 -8.28
N PRO A 187 -24.04 18.81 -9.13
CA PRO A 187 -23.72 17.90 -10.23
C PRO A 187 -22.67 18.49 -11.18
N LEU A 188 -21.51 17.86 -11.29
CA LEU A 188 -20.34 18.37 -12.02
C LEU A 188 -20.70 18.72 -13.47
N TYR A 189 -21.38 17.79 -14.16
CA TYR A 189 -21.62 17.89 -15.59
C TYR A 189 -22.44 19.14 -15.94
N GLN A 190 -23.44 19.46 -15.13
CA GLN A 190 -24.31 20.62 -15.31
C GLN A 190 -23.72 21.88 -14.68
N CYS A 191 -22.80 21.76 -13.70
CA CYS A 191 -22.35 22.89 -12.90
C CYS A 191 -20.94 23.40 -13.16
N ALA A 192 -20.09 22.69 -13.91
CA ALA A 192 -18.79 23.21 -14.29
C ALA A 192 -18.91 24.51 -15.12
N ASP A 193 -18.03 25.48 -14.86
CA ASP A 193 -17.97 26.73 -15.63
C ASP A 193 -17.60 26.43 -17.08
N GLN A 194 -16.57 25.63 -17.28
CA GLN A 194 -16.30 24.99 -18.56
C GLN A 194 -15.98 23.51 -18.34
N LEU A 195 -16.42 22.64 -19.26
CA LEU A 195 -16.07 21.23 -19.30
C LEU A 195 -15.85 20.82 -20.75
N LEU A 196 -14.69 20.25 -21.04
CA LEU A 196 -14.30 19.76 -22.34
C LEU A 196 -13.96 18.27 -22.25
N GLU A 197 -14.42 17.53 -23.25
CA GLU A 197 -14.15 16.11 -23.44
C GLU A 197 -13.16 15.97 -24.60
N THR A 198 -11.96 15.45 -24.34
CA THR A 198 -10.93 15.23 -25.36
C THR A 198 -10.66 13.73 -25.52
N PRO A 199 -10.85 13.15 -26.71
CA PRO A 199 -10.45 11.78 -27.02
C PRO A 199 -8.97 11.49 -26.74
N LEU A 200 -8.62 10.25 -26.40
CA LEU A 200 -7.23 9.85 -26.09
C LEU A 200 -6.24 10.03 -27.25
N ASP A 201 -6.72 10.06 -28.49
CA ASP A 201 -5.94 10.31 -29.70
C ASP A 201 -5.76 11.81 -30.02
N GLU A 202 -6.43 12.69 -29.28
CA GLU A 202 -6.29 14.14 -29.39
C GLU A 202 -5.50 14.72 -28.21
N VAL A 203 -4.92 15.90 -28.42
CA VAL A 203 -4.14 16.59 -27.37
C VAL A 203 -5.10 17.44 -26.53
N PRO A 204 -5.26 17.17 -25.21
CA PRO A 204 -6.13 17.96 -24.36
C PRO A 204 -5.60 19.39 -24.19
N PRO A 205 -6.47 20.37 -23.91
CA PRO A 205 -6.05 21.76 -23.73
C PRO A 205 -5.04 21.87 -22.60
N LYS A 206 -4.07 22.77 -22.74
CA LYS A 206 -3.08 22.99 -21.68
C LYS A 206 -3.77 23.49 -20.40
N LEU A 207 -3.60 22.77 -19.29
CA LEU A 207 -4.12 23.17 -17.99
C LEU A 207 -3.43 24.47 -17.52
N GLY A 208 -4.20 25.39 -16.92
CA GLY A 208 -3.72 26.73 -16.53
C GLY A 208 -4.01 27.85 -17.55
N MET A 209 -4.65 27.54 -18.68
CA MET A 209 -5.09 28.56 -19.64
C MET A 209 -6.36 29.30 -19.17
N GLU A 210 -6.61 30.51 -19.67
CA GLU A 210 -7.76 31.32 -19.27
C GLU A 210 -9.12 30.70 -19.67
N SER A 211 -9.14 29.96 -20.77
CA SER A 211 -10.29 29.27 -21.32
C SER A 211 -9.88 27.87 -21.77
N LEU A 212 -10.74 26.89 -21.51
CA LEU A 212 -10.60 25.52 -21.99
C LEU A 212 -11.10 25.33 -23.43
N GLY A 213 -11.77 26.34 -24.01
CA GLY A 213 -12.25 26.31 -25.40
C GLY A 213 -13.67 25.75 -25.60
N GLU A 214 -14.44 25.54 -24.53
CA GLU A 214 -15.84 25.11 -24.65
C GLU A 214 -16.71 26.22 -25.31
N SER A 215 -17.41 25.88 -26.40
CA SER A 215 -18.31 26.82 -27.06
C SER A 215 -19.57 27.08 -26.23
N MET A 216 -20.17 28.28 -26.35
CA MET A 216 -21.42 28.62 -25.63
C MET A 216 -22.57 27.66 -25.94
N ASN A 217 -22.65 27.15 -27.17
CA ASN A 217 -23.67 26.18 -27.56
C ASN A 217 -23.44 24.82 -26.90
N ALA A 218 -22.19 24.33 -26.85
CA ALA A 218 -21.82 23.10 -26.16
C ALA A 218 -22.10 23.21 -24.65
N GLN A 219 -21.73 24.34 -24.05
CA GLN A 219 -21.99 24.63 -22.64
C GLN A 219 -23.49 24.63 -22.32
N LYS A 220 -24.32 25.26 -23.16
CA LYS A 220 -25.77 25.28 -22.99
C LYS A 220 -26.39 23.89 -23.14
N ALA A 221 -25.93 23.11 -24.11
CA ALA A 221 -26.38 21.74 -24.33
C ALA A 221 -26.03 20.84 -23.13
N ARG A 222 -24.77 20.90 -22.65
CA ARG A 222 -24.30 20.18 -21.46
C ARG A 222 -25.11 20.53 -20.21
N ARG A 223 -25.36 21.81 -19.97
CA ARG A 223 -26.15 22.29 -18.82
C ARG A 223 -27.61 21.85 -18.87
N ALA A 224 -28.14 21.60 -20.08
CA ALA A 224 -29.50 21.09 -20.27
C ALA A 224 -29.63 19.57 -19.99
N THR A 225 -28.53 18.82 -19.93
CA THR A 225 -28.53 17.37 -19.64
C THR A 225 -29.16 17.10 -18.25
N PRO A 226 -30.16 16.21 -18.16
CA PRO A 226 -30.73 15.78 -16.87
C PRO A 226 -29.64 15.19 -15.95
N VAL A 227 -29.78 15.38 -14.64
CA VAL A 227 -28.83 14.82 -13.67
C VAL A 227 -29.03 13.30 -13.60
N GLY A 228 -27.93 12.55 -13.63
CA GLY A 228 -27.92 11.10 -13.75
C GLY A 228 -28.00 10.59 -15.19
N ALA A 229 -28.17 11.47 -16.17
CA ALA A 229 -28.12 11.12 -17.60
C ALA A 229 -26.76 11.44 -18.24
N GLU A 230 -25.85 12.09 -17.51
CA GLU A 230 -24.47 12.27 -17.92
C GLU A 230 -23.75 10.93 -18.11
N VAL A 231 -22.91 10.83 -19.15
CA VAL A 231 -22.12 9.62 -19.44
C VAL A 231 -20.66 9.98 -19.44
N PHE A 232 -19.96 9.60 -18.37
CA PHE A 232 -18.50 9.68 -18.32
C PHE A 232 -17.88 8.42 -18.93
N ARG A 233 -16.83 8.59 -19.73
CA ARG A 233 -16.14 7.52 -20.45
C ARG A 233 -14.70 7.38 -19.96
N THR A 234 -14.16 6.17 -20.04
CA THR A 234 -12.79 5.88 -19.61
C THR A 234 -11.75 6.08 -20.72
N ASP A 235 -12.18 6.41 -21.94
CA ASP A 235 -11.32 6.68 -23.09
C ASP A 235 -11.33 8.17 -23.51
N ILE A 236 -11.75 9.03 -22.58
CA ILE A 236 -11.80 10.48 -22.71
C ILE A 236 -10.98 11.12 -21.59
N VAL A 237 -10.27 12.21 -21.89
CA VAL A 237 -9.68 13.13 -20.92
C VAL A 237 -10.65 14.28 -20.69
N TYR A 238 -11.14 14.42 -19.47
CA TYR A 238 -12.01 15.51 -19.05
C TYR A 238 -11.19 16.68 -18.54
N SER A 239 -11.39 17.86 -19.12
CA SER A 239 -10.83 19.12 -18.62
C SER A 239 -11.96 20.03 -18.16
N PHE A 240 -11.98 20.43 -16.90
CA PHE A 240 -13.03 21.30 -16.38
C PHE A 240 -12.50 22.32 -15.38
N GLN A 241 -13.29 23.35 -15.14
CA GLN A 241 -12.93 24.40 -14.19
C GLN A 241 -14.15 24.94 -13.44
N PHE A 242 -13.89 25.42 -12.23
CA PHE A 242 -14.84 26.17 -11.43
C PHE A 242 -14.17 27.37 -10.74
N HIS A 243 -14.88 28.47 -10.59
CA HIS A 243 -14.40 29.62 -9.84
C HIS A 243 -15.50 30.26 -8.99
N THR A 244 -15.10 30.93 -7.91
CA THR A 244 -16.01 31.70 -7.06
C THR A 244 -15.46 33.09 -6.78
N MET A 245 -16.35 34.08 -6.69
CA MET A 245 -16.02 35.46 -6.29
C MET A 245 -16.35 35.77 -4.83
N TYR A 246 -16.96 34.82 -4.12
CA TYR A 246 -17.62 35.09 -2.84
C TYR A 246 -16.89 34.57 -1.61
N ILE A 247 -15.84 33.77 -1.80
CA ILE A 247 -14.98 33.28 -0.73
C ILE A 247 -13.59 33.83 -1.00
N ASP A 248 -13.04 34.58 -0.05
CA ASP A 248 -11.66 35.03 -0.06
C ASP A 248 -10.89 34.23 0.99
N LEU A 249 -10.24 33.16 0.53
CA LEU A 249 -9.48 32.26 1.40
C LEU A 249 -8.33 32.99 2.13
N PRO A 250 -7.55 33.91 1.49
CA PRO A 250 -6.51 34.69 2.17
C PRO A 250 -7.00 35.47 3.41
N SER A 251 -8.15 36.15 3.31
CA SER A 251 -8.76 36.87 4.42
C SER A 251 -9.69 36.01 5.28
N TRP A 252 -9.85 34.71 4.93
CA TRP A 252 -10.78 33.78 5.56
C TRP A 252 -12.19 34.36 5.72
N SER A 253 -12.68 35.01 4.67
CA SER A 253 -13.92 35.80 4.72
C SER A 253 -14.82 35.55 3.51
N LEU A 254 -16.11 35.69 3.74
CA LEU A 254 -17.13 35.82 2.71
C LEU A 254 -17.10 37.27 2.20
N VAL A 255 -16.88 37.46 0.89
CA VAL A 255 -16.68 38.78 0.27
C VAL A 255 -17.58 38.98 -0.94
N ASN A 256 -17.66 40.22 -1.44
CA ASN A 256 -18.36 40.57 -2.69
C ASN A 256 -19.85 40.21 -2.69
N VAL A 257 -20.49 40.16 -1.53
CA VAL A 257 -21.86 39.72 -1.45
C VAL A 257 -22.85 40.88 -1.47
N PRO A 258 -23.82 40.90 -2.41
CA PRO A 258 -24.69 42.06 -2.59
C PRO A 258 -25.51 42.43 -1.34
N GLY A 259 -25.17 43.56 -0.72
CA GLY A 259 -25.92 44.12 0.43
C GLY A 259 -25.44 43.68 1.82
N ILE A 260 -24.31 42.97 1.93
CA ILE A 260 -23.70 42.56 3.20
C ILE A 260 -22.22 42.96 3.22
N GLN A 261 -21.73 43.41 4.39
CA GLN A 261 -20.30 43.66 4.62
C GLN A 261 -19.55 42.33 4.76
N ASP A 262 -18.26 42.31 4.44
CA ASP A 262 -17.45 41.09 4.51
C ASP A 262 -17.56 40.40 5.89
N VAL A 263 -17.82 39.08 5.89
CA VAL A 263 -18.07 38.28 7.11
C VAL A 263 -17.01 37.21 7.24
N SER A 264 -16.34 37.13 8.41
CA SER A 264 -15.33 36.08 8.63
C SER A 264 -15.96 34.68 8.66
N LEU A 265 -15.32 33.74 7.96
CA LEU A 265 -15.71 32.32 7.91
C LEU A 265 -15.56 31.62 9.28
N HIS A 266 -14.76 32.19 10.19
CA HIS A 266 -14.64 31.69 11.57
C HIS A 266 -15.97 31.70 12.33
N HIS A 267 -16.89 32.61 11.97
CA HIS A 267 -18.22 32.66 12.58
C HIS A 267 -19.12 31.48 12.19
N PHE A 268 -18.83 30.79 11.08
CA PHE A 268 -19.67 29.70 10.57
C PHE A 268 -19.13 28.31 10.95
N PHE A 269 -17.82 28.09 10.86
CA PHE A 269 -17.23 26.76 11.11
C PHE A 269 -15.90 26.82 11.89
N GLY A 270 -15.65 27.90 12.64
CA GLY A 270 -14.52 27.97 13.59
C GLY A 270 -13.16 27.83 12.92
N SER A 271 -12.32 26.93 13.42
CA SER A 271 -10.99 26.61 12.87
C SER A 271 -11.00 25.44 11.88
N MET A 272 -12.17 24.92 11.50
CA MET A 272 -12.27 23.78 10.60
C MET A 272 -11.74 24.11 9.19
N ALA A 273 -11.12 23.12 8.56
CA ALA A 273 -10.70 23.20 7.16
C ALA A 273 -11.92 23.10 6.22
N LEU A 274 -11.89 23.84 5.12
CA LEU A 274 -12.84 23.73 4.01
C LEU A 274 -12.32 22.71 3.00
N ARG A 275 -13.08 21.63 2.77
CA ARG A 275 -12.74 20.60 1.78
C ARG A 275 -13.36 20.91 0.43
N LEU A 276 -12.54 21.07 -0.60
CA LEU A 276 -12.95 21.16 -1.99
C LEU A 276 -12.86 19.77 -2.62
N SER A 277 -13.99 19.11 -2.88
CA SER A 277 -14.03 17.71 -3.33
C SER A 277 -14.79 17.50 -4.63
N MET A 278 -14.42 16.42 -5.33
CA MET A 278 -15.22 15.82 -6.38
C MET A 278 -15.43 14.35 -6.04
N TYR A 279 -16.67 13.87 -6.04
CA TYR A 279 -16.99 12.49 -5.73
C TYR A 279 -18.17 11.97 -6.55
N GLU A 280 -18.20 10.66 -6.75
CA GLU A 280 -19.36 9.91 -7.23
C GLU A 280 -20.27 9.58 -6.04
N HIS A 281 -21.58 9.79 -6.22
CA HIS A 281 -22.61 9.32 -5.30
C HIS A 281 -23.67 8.51 -6.04
N GLN A 282 -23.97 7.32 -5.52
CA GLN A 282 -25.00 6.43 -6.05
C GLN A 282 -26.18 6.40 -5.07
N PRO A 283 -27.33 7.02 -5.42
CA PRO A 283 -28.49 7.04 -4.55
C PRO A 283 -29.13 5.65 -4.45
N THR A 284 -29.38 5.16 -3.23
CA THR A 284 -30.24 3.98 -3.02
C THR A 284 -31.71 4.40 -2.90
N PRO A 285 -32.69 3.53 -3.20
CA PRO A 285 -34.12 3.91 -3.28
C PRO A 285 -34.72 4.51 -2.00
N THR A 286 -34.07 4.33 -0.85
CA THR A 286 -34.53 4.78 0.47
C THR A 286 -33.68 5.92 1.05
N GLU A 287 -32.69 6.41 0.33
CA GLU A 287 -31.64 7.27 0.87
C GLU A 287 -31.78 8.71 0.38
N THR A 288 -31.79 9.65 1.33
CA THR A 288 -31.98 11.09 1.07
C THR A 288 -30.68 11.91 1.20
N GLY A 289 -29.59 11.29 1.63
CA GLY A 289 -28.28 11.94 1.85
C GLY A 289 -27.19 11.35 0.96
N HIS A 290 -26.09 12.08 0.76
CA HIS A 290 -24.90 11.61 0.07
C HIS A 290 -24.00 10.80 1.02
N ILE A 291 -24.46 9.61 1.44
CA ILE A 291 -23.75 8.76 2.40
C ILE A 291 -22.67 7.93 1.68
N THR A 292 -22.93 7.50 0.45
CA THR A 292 -21.96 6.80 -0.41
C THR A 292 -21.15 7.81 -1.23
N LYS A 293 -19.90 8.08 -0.84
CA LYS A 293 -19.00 8.97 -1.57
C LYS A 293 -17.74 8.23 -2.01
N GLU A 294 -17.51 8.11 -3.31
CA GLU A 294 -16.23 7.67 -3.87
C GLU A 294 -15.52 8.85 -4.52
N TYR A 295 -14.40 9.29 -3.94
CA TYR A 295 -13.77 10.55 -4.32
C TYR A 295 -12.88 10.41 -5.56
N CYS A 296 -13.05 11.35 -6.49
CA CYS A 296 -12.10 11.63 -7.56
C CYS A 296 -10.94 12.52 -7.07
N PHE A 297 -11.23 13.51 -6.22
CA PHE A 297 -10.24 14.26 -5.45
C PHE A 297 -10.89 14.92 -4.21
N ALA A 298 -10.09 15.26 -3.20
CA ALA A 298 -10.53 16.10 -2.09
C ALA A 298 -9.36 16.93 -1.57
N PHE A 299 -9.48 18.26 -1.64
CA PHE A 299 -8.45 19.19 -1.19
C PHE A 299 -8.91 19.97 0.05
N ASP A 300 -8.24 19.78 1.18
CA ASP A 300 -8.49 20.52 2.42
C ASP A 300 -7.73 21.84 2.43
N VAL A 301 -8.48 22.93 2.59
CA VAL A 301 -7.98 24.28 2.79
C VAL A 301 -8.15 24.64 4.27
N GLY A 302 -7.06 24.88 4.99
CA GLY A 302 -7.09 25.25 6.41
C GLY A 302 -6.22 26.46 6.73
N ARG A 303 -6.49 27.13 7.85
CA ARG A 303 -5.68 28.25 8.37
C ARG A 303 -4.91 27.81 9.62
N SER A 304 -3.57 27.90 9.58
CA SER A 304 -2.69 27.62 10.72
C SER A 304 -2.67 28.83 11.65
N LEU A 305 -3.28 28.70 12.84
CA LEU A 305 -3.09 29.67 13.91
C LEU A 305 -1.70 29.46 14.51
N THR A 306 -0.71 30.22 14.04
CA THR A 306 0.53 30.39 14.80
C THR A 306 0.19 31.12 16.09
N SER A 307 0.09 30.40 17.21
CA SER A 307 0.15 31.02 18.53
C SER A 307 1.56 31.57 18.73
N ALA A 308 1.69 32.89 18.79
CA ALA A 308 2.92 33.52 19.25
C ALA A 308 3.20 33.02 20.68
N PRO A 309 4.45 32.67 21.02
CA PRO A 309 4.78 32.28 22.39
C PRO A 309 4.63 33.49 23.30
N THR A 310 3.70 33.42 24.24
CA THR A 310 3.62 34.35 25.36
C THR A 310 4.88 34.20 26.21
N SER A 311 5.69 35.26 26.20
CA SER A 311 6.88 35.40 27.05
C SER A 311 6.45 35.56 28.51
N GLU A 312 6.40 34.47 29.26
CA GLU A 312 6.51 34.54 30.71
C GLU A 312 7.99 34.53 31.10
N SER A 313 8.48 35.67 31.58
CA SER A 313 9.81 35.79 32.17
C SER A 313 9.86 35.02 33.49
N ARG A 314 10.51 33.86 33.49
CA ARG A 314 10.93 33.20 34.73
C ARG A 314 12.38 33.57 35.05
N HIS A 315 12.55 34.23 36.20
CA HIS A 315 13.84 34.54 36.78
C HIS A 315 14.68 33.25 36.96
N SER A 316 15.88 33.27 36.39
CA SER A 316 16.85 32.19 36.46
C SER A 316 17.66 32.29 37.75
N THR A 317 17.51 31.32 38.66
CA THR A 317 18.49 31.05 39.70
C THR A 317 19.50 30.04 39.16
N VAL A 318 20.74 30.48 38.99
CA VAL A 318 21.86 29.63 38.54
C VAL A 318 22.25 28.70 39.69
N VAL A 319 21.88 27.43 39.58
CA VAL A 319 22.47 26.33 40.36
C VAL A 319 23.45 25.62 39.43
N SER A 320 24.70 25.53 39.85
CA SER A 320 25.77 24.83 39.13
C SER A 320 25.44 23.34 38.95
N ALA A 321 25.24 22.92 37.70
CA ALA A 321 24.96 21.52 37.36
C ALA A 321 26.17 20.60 37.65
N PRO A 322 25.95 19.39 38.17
CA PRO A 322 27.01 18.41 38.37
C PRO A 322 27.61 17.99 37.01
N THR A 323 28.92 17.76 36.98
CA THR A 323 29.60 17.15 35.82
C THR A 323 29.07 15.74 35.61
N VAL A 324 28.44 15.52 34.46
CA VAL A 324 27.90 14.22 34.05
C VAL A 324 28.99 13.42 33.38
N ASP A 325 29.14 12.16 33.79
CA ASP A 325 30.13 11.23 33.25
C ASP A 325 29.48 10.23 32.29
N PHE A 326 29.92 10.23 31.04
CA PHE A 326 29.46 9.30 30.00
C PHE A 326 30.36 8.07 29.86
N THR A 327 31.47 7.94 30.59
CA THR A 327 32.37 6.78 30.42
C THR A 327 31.71 5.46 30.82
N ALA A 328 30.71 5.51 31.71
CA ALA A 328 29.99 4.34 32.20
C ALA A 328 28.68 4.02 31.43
N LEU A 329 28.37 4.78 30.37
CA LEU A 329 27.11 4.74 29.65
C LEU A 329 27.34 4.68 28.14
N GLU A 330 27.01 3.55 27.53
CA GLU A 330 27.00 3.39 26.08
C GLU A 330 25.56 3.45 25.57
N PHE A 331 25.34 4.17 24.46
CA PHE A 331 24.04 4.19 23.81
C PHE A 331 24.15 4.30 22.30
N ASP A 332 23.13 3.87 21.57
CA ASP A 332 23.00 4.04 20.13
C ASP A 332 21.54 4.22 19.73
N LEU A 333 21.30 5.04 18.69
CA LEU A 333 19.96 5.18 18.12
C LEU A 333 19.67 3.94 17.27
N TRP A 334 18.61 3.22 17.63
CA TRP A 334 18.23 1.99 16.96
C TRP A 334 17.14 2.23 15.91
N MET A 335 16.02 2.86 16.31
CA MET A 335 14.87 3.06 15.43
C MET A 335 14.26 4.45 15.61
N TRP A 336 13.50 4.90 14.63
CA TRP A 336 12.51 5.95 14.81
C TRP A 336 11.10 5.34 14.94
N LEU A 337 10.23 6.06 15.64
CA LEU A 337 8.92 5.62 16.08
C LEU A 337 7.86 6.60 15.57
N GLU A 338 6.89 6.10 14.81
CA GLU A 338 5.62 6.80 14.56
C GLU A 338 4.60 6.40 15.63
N TYR A 339 4.17 7.35 16.45
CA TYR A 339 3.07 7.17 17.40
C TYR A 339 1.98 8.23 17.21
N PHE A 340 0.78 7.92 17.64
CA PHE A 340 -0.38 8.81 17.49
C PHE A 340 -0.75 9.46 18.82
N ASP A 341 -0.82 10.79 18.80
CA ASP A 341 -1.36 11.57 19.92
C ASP A 341 -2.82 11.89 19.64
N ALA A 342 -3.70 11.26 20.42
CA ALA A 342 -5.15 11.45 20.31
C ALA A 342 -5.61 12.83 20.76
N THR A 343 -4.82 13.56 21.56
CA THR A 343 -5.18 14.91 22.04
C THR A 343 -4.94 15.96 20.97
N GLU A 344 -3.86 15.82 20.20
CA GLU A 344 -3.52 16.72 19.10
C GLU A 344 -4.07 16.24 17.75
N GLU A 345 -4.53 14.99 17.67
CA GLU A 345 -4.92 14.31 16.43
C GLU A 345 -3.76 14.25 15.40
N LEU A 346 -2.52 14.10 15.90
CA LEU A 346 -1.30 14.13 15.09
C LEU A 346 -0.46 12.87 15.27
N ARG A 347 0.28 12.52 14.22
CA ARG A 347 1.31 11.47 14.27
C ARG A 347 2.65 12.12 14.55
N HIS A 348 3.23 11.78 15.69
CA HIS A 348 4.49 12.31 16.17
C HIS A 348 5.63 11.31 15.95
N ILE A 349 6.84 11.84 16.00
CA ILE A 349 8.09 11.08 15.85
C ILE A 349 8.80 11.02 17.19
N ALA A 350 9.22 9.83 17.58
CA ALA A 350 10.17 9.62 18.66
C ALA A 350 11.34 8.75 18.17
N TYR A 351 12.41 8.68 18.96
CA TYR A 351 13.58 7.87 18.68
C TYR A 351 13.74 6.81 19.77
N VAL A 352 14.01 5.60 19.33
CA VAL A 352 14.22 4.42 20.15
C VAL A 352 15.73 4.24 20.29
N LEU A 353 16.26 4.52 21.48
CA LEU A 353 17.68 4.38 21.78
C LEU A 353 17.92 3.11 22.59
N ARG A 354 18.96 2.38 22.21
CA ARG A 354 19.49 1.28 22.99
C ARG A 354 20.52 1.83 23.96
N VAL A 355 20.39 1.50 25.24
CA VAL A 355 21.27 1.98 26.31
C VAL A 355 21.85 0.81 27.09
N ARG A 356 23.14 0.90 27.41
CA ARG A 356 23.91 -0.06 28.20
C ARG A 356 24.70 0.70 29.25
N LEU A 357 24.41 0.41 30.51
CA LEU A 357 25.23 0.84 31.65
C LEU A 357 26.25 -0.26 31.92
N GLU A 358 27.49 0.08 32.29
CA GLU A 358 28.69 -0.78 32.42
C GLU A 358 28.49 -2.24 32.91
N HIS A 359 27.45 -2.53 33.69
CA HIS A 359 27.14 -3.89 34.21
C HIS A 359 25.65 -4.27 34.18
N SER A 360 24.79 -3.52 33.47
CA SER A 360 23.34 -3.74 33.40
C SER A 360 22.90 -4.39 32.09
N LYS A 361 21.73 -5.05 32.12
CA LYS A 361 21.06 -5.55 30.90
C LYS A 361 20.76 -4.36 29.97
N VAL A 362 20.99 -4.54 28.68
CA VAL A 362 20.59 -3.58 27.64
C VAL A 362 19.10 -3.27 27.78
N TYR A 363 18.75 -1.98 27.75
CA TYR A 363 17.36 -1.52 27.77
C TYR A 363 17.13 -0.45 26.70
N THR A 364 15.87 -0.22 26.36
CA THR A 364 15.43 0.73 25.36
C THR A 364 14.80 1.95 26.02
N VAL A 365 15.16 3.12 25.52
CA VAL A 365 14.59 4.42 25.89
C VAL A 365 13.92 5.03 24.69
N ILE A 366 12.77 5.67 24.89
CA ILE A 366 12.03 6.37 23.83
C ILE A 366 12.08 7.86 24.11
N VAL A 367 12.65 8.61 23.18
CA VAL A 367 12.86 10.05 23.31
C VAL A 367 12.06 10.76 22.22
N PRO A 368 11.02 11.53 22.58
CA PRO A 368 10.26 12.34 21.62
C PRO A 368 11.16 13.32 20.86
N THR A 369 10.80 13.68 19.62
CA THR A 369 11.60 14.62 18.83
C THR A 369 11.73 15.98 19.51
N GLU A 370 10.73 16.41 20.27
CA GLU A 370 10.74 17.64 21.05
C GLU A 370 11.86 17.63 22.11
N ALA A 371 12.08 16.48 22.75
CA ALA A 371 13.17 16.30 23.71
C ALA A 371 14.55 16.28 23.04
N ILE A 372 14.65 15.73 21.82
CA ILE A 372 15.88 15.86 21.02
C ILE A 372 16.15 17.32 20.67
N ALA A 373 15.12 18.08 20.29
CA ALA A 373 15.24 19.49 19.96
C ALA A 373 15.69 20.33 21.18
N THR A 374 15.24 20.00 22.40
CA THR A 374 15.71 20.68 23.62
C THR A 374 17.18 20.37 23.91
N ILE A 375 17.63 19.11 23.74
CA ILE A 375 19.04 18.74 23.88
C ILE A 375 19.91 19.51 22.87
N PHE A 376 19.48 19.60 21.62
CA PHE A 376 20.20 20.32 20.56
C PHE A 376 20.23 21.83 20.82
N ALA A 377 19.11 22.43 21.23
CA ALA A 377 19.06 23.85 21.60
C ALA A 377 19.99 24.18 22.78
N ALA A 378 20.07 23.29 23.78
CA ALA A 378 21.01 23.42 24.89
C ALA A 378 22.49 23.33 24.45
N ASN A 379 22.74 22.71 23.30
CA ASN A 379 24.05 22.65 22.65
C ASN A 379 24.27 23.76 21.61
N HIS A 380 23.40 24.78 21.58
CA HIS A 380 23.41 25.87 20.58
C HIS A 380 23.21 25.41 19.14
N ASP A 381 22.63 24.22 18.94
CA ASP A 381 22.21 23.73 17.64
C ASP A 381 20.75 24.20 17.36
N THR A 382 20.57 24.97 16.29
CA THR A 382 19.29 25.56 15.89
C THR A 382 18.59 24.78 14.79
N THR A 383 19.05 23.55 14.51
CA THR A 383 18.49 22.70 13.46
C THR A 383 17.03 22.34 13.77
N THR A 384 16.16 22.65 12.82
CA THR A 384 14.74 22.25 12.89
C THR A 384 14.60 20.77 12.57
N LEU A 385 14.05 20.00 13.50
CA LEU A 385 13.75 18.59 13.30
C LEU A 385 12.32 18.41 12.78
N ILE A 386 12.13 17.43 11.90
CA ILE A 386 10.82 16.90 11.53
C ILE A 386 10.25 16.22 12.77
N THR A 387 9.16 16.76 13.32
CA THR A 387 8.47 16.22 14.51
C THR A 387 7.27 15.37 14.15
N ARG A 388 6.77 15.47 12.91
CA ARG A 388 5.53 14.82 12.48
C ARG A 388 5.76 13.74 11.44
N ALA A 389 5.25 12.55 11.71
CA ALA A 389 5.38 11.42 10.82
C ALA A 389 4.36 11.53 9.67
N ARG A 390 4.88 11.64 8.44
CA ARG A 390 4.11 11.63 7.19
C ARG A 390 4.80 10.72 6.19
N GLU A 391 4.01 10.04 5.38
CA GLU A 391 4.54 9.02 4.47
C GLU A 391 5.60 9.55 3.48
N ALA A 392 5.41 10.74 2.91
CA ALA A 392 6.45 11.36 2.07
C ALA A 392 7.72 11.74 2.82
N ALA A 393 7.58 12.02 4.12
CA ALA A 393 8.71 12.41 4.94
C ALA A 393 9.48 11.19 5.45
N TYR A 394 9.03 9.94 5.23
CA TYR A 394 9.68 8.77 5.81
C TYR A 394 11.14 8.63 5.41
N SER A 395 11.48 8.86 4.13
CA SER A 395 12.89 8.87 3.69
C SER A 395 13.68 9.97 4.41
N ALA A 396 13.12 11.17 4.52
CA ALA A 396 13.77 12.28 5.22
C ALA A 396 13.87 12.07 6.74
N ILE A 397 12.92 11.37 7.34
CA ILE A 397 12.93 11.00 8.77
C ILE A 397 13.98 9.93 9.03
N GLU A 398 14.17 8.99 8.10
CA GLU A 398 15.23 7.99 8.17
C GLU A 398 16.62 8.64 8.07
N ASP A 399 16.80 9.57 7.13
CA ASP A 399 18.02 10.39 7.04
C ASP A 399 18.23 11.23 8.33
N GLN A 400 17.15 11.81 8.85
CA GLN A 400 17.19 12.57 10.10
C GLN A 400 17.54 11.68 11.30
N ALA A 401 17.05 10.45 11.37
CA ALA A 401 17.37 9.53 12.46
C ALA A 401 18.88 9.21 12.49
N LEU A 402 19.50 9.01 11.32
CA LEU A 402 20.95 8.82 11.20
C LEU A 402 21.74 10.07 11.62
N ASP A 403 21.24 11.26 11.29
CA ASP A 403 21.87 12.51 11.69
C ASP A 403 21.71 12.78 13.20
N VAL A 404 20.51 12.58 13.75
CA VAL A 404 20.21 12.68 15.19
C VAL A 404 21.12 11.76 15.98
N GLY A 405 21.25 10.48 15.58
CA GLY A 405 22.14 9.53 16.25
C GLY A 405 23.59 10.01 16.32
N ARG A 406 24.12 10.54 15.20
CA ARG A 406 25.48 11.10 15.14
C ARG A 406 25.65 12.34 16.03
N ARG A 407 24.66 13.24 16.05
CA ARG A 407 24.70 14.46 16.87
C ARG A 407 24.59 14.17 18.35
N LEU A 408 23.76 13.22 18.77
CA LEU A 408 23.68 12.80 20.17
C LEU A 408 25.02 12.24 20.67
N GLN A 409 25.74 11.48 19.82
CA GLN A 409 27.10 11.06 20.13
C GLN A 409 28.05 12.25 20.27
N ALA A 410 27.96 13.25 19.40
CA ALA A 410 28.77 14.46 19.52
C ALA A 410 28.49 15.24 20.82
N VAL A 411 27.22 15.32 21.24
CA VAL A 411 26.82 15.93 22.52
C VAL A 411 27.44 15.17 23.70
N ALA A 412 27.40 13.83 23.69
CA ALA A 412 27.99 13.01 24.75
C ALA A 412 29.51 13.23 24.89
N HIS A 413 30.25 13.30 23.77
CA HIS A 413 31.71 13.40 23.79
C HIS A 413 32.27 14.82 23.95
N GLY A 414 31.52 15.86 23.58
CA GLY A 414 32.04 17.23 23.56
C GLY A 414 31.01 18.34 23.55
N GLY A 415 29.74 18.05 23.88
CA GLY A 415 28.68 19.05 23.97
C GLY A 415 28.80 19.97 25.19
N THR A 416 27.91 20.97 25.27
CA THR A 416 27.81 21.83 26.45
C THR A 416 27.38 21.00 27.68
N LYS A 417 27.78 21.45 28.89
CA LYS A 417 27.37 20.78 30.14
C LYS A 417 25.84 20.69 30.29
N ALA A 418 25.10 21.68 29.80
CA ALA A 418 23.64 21.68 29.84
C ALA A 418 23.05 20.61 28.91
N ALA A 419 23.56 20.48 27.68
CA ALA A 419 23.11 19.46 26.75
C ALA A 419 23.47 18.04 27.21
N GLN A 420 24.66 17.87 27.80
CA GLN A 420 25.10 16.62 28.41
C GLN A 420 24.20 16.19 29.58
N ALA A 421 23.80 17.13 30.45
CA ALA A 421 22.89 16.87 31.55
C ALA A 421 21.50 16.45 31.06
N GLU A 422 20.95 17.14 30.06
CA GLU A 422 19.65 16.82 29.48
C GLU A 422 19.67 15.43 28.80
N LEU A 423 20.70 15.15 28.00
CA LEU A 423 20.86 13.85 27.35
C LEU A 423 20.95 12.71 28.38
N HIS A 424 21.77 12.86 29.40
CA HIS A 424 21.90 11.86 30.46
C HIS A 424 20.59 11.67 31.24
N HIS A 425 19.84 12.75 31.49
CA HIS A 425 18.52 12.65 32.11
C HIS A 425 17.59 11.74 31.31
N TRP A 426 17.49 11.94 29.99
CA TRP A 426 16.65 11.09 29.14
C TRP A 426 17.14 9.64 29.06
N LEU A 427 18.46 9.40 29.02
CA LEU A 427 19.01 8.04 28.91
C LEU A 427 18.89 7.22 30.20
N THR A 428 18.86 7.87 31.36
CA THR A 428 18.88 7.20 32.68
C THR A 428 17.54 7.23 33.41
N THR A 429 16.63 8.13 33.03
CA THR A 429 15.28 8.19 33.59
C THR A 429 14.37 7.22 32.86
N GLN A 430 13.47 6.56 33.59
CA GLN A 430 12.47 5.69 32.98
C GLN A 430 11.64 6.51 31.97
N SER A 431 11.62 6.05 30.72
CA SER A 431 10.92 6.74 29.63
C SER A 431 9.47 7.05 30.05
N PRO A 432 9.00 8.31 29.92
CA PRO A 432 7.61 8.65 30.20
C PRO A 432 6.64 7.95 29.23
N MET A 433 7.14 7.50 28.07
CA MET A 433 6.40 6.76 27.07
C MET A 433 6.75 5.28 27.14
N THR A 434 5.73 4.44 27.35
CA THR A 434 5.83 2.99 27.20
C THR A 434 5.10 2.55 25.92
N LEU A 435 5.72 1.68 25.12
CA LEU A 435 5.08 1.09 23.93
C LEU A 435 3.89 0.18 24.28
N ALA A 436 3.63 -0.05 25.55
CA ALA A 436 2.54 -0.91 26.01
C ALA A 436 1.23 -0.15 26.33
N ALA A 437 1.16 1.17 26.08
CA ALA A 437 -0.08 1.91 26.33
C ALA A 437 -1.23 1.38 25.46
N ALA A 438 -2.23 0.77 26.11
CA ALA A 438 -3.39 0.17 25.46
C ALA A 438 -4.35 1.26 24.95
N ASN A 439 -4.12 1.73 23.72
CA ASN A 439 -5.07 2.60 23.04
C ASN A 439 -6.21 1.80 22.42
N SER A 440 -7.44 2.30 22.54
CA SER A 440 -8.62 1.75 21.87
C SER A 440 -8.61 2.07 20.38
N ASP A 441 -9.39 1.33 19.60
CA ASP A 441 -9.66 1.63 18.19
C ASP A 441 -10.13 3.09 18.02
N LYS A 442 -11.07 3.53 18.87
CA LYS A 442 -11.56 4.92 18.89
C LYS A 442 -10.46 5.94 19.17
N ALA A 443 -9.57 5.65 20.13
CA ALA A 443 -8.47 6.54 20.46
C ALA A 443 -7.47 6.68 19.30
N LEU A 444 -7.31 5.65 18.47
CA LEU A 444 -6.50 5.69 17.26
C LEU A 444 -7.28 6.14 16.01
N GLY A 445 -8.55 6.52 16.15
CA GLY A 445 -9.41 6.92 15.03
C GLY A 445 -9.77 5.77 14.07
N VAL A 446 -9.54 4.52 14.45
CA VAL A 446 -9.89 3.34 13.63
C VAL A 446 -11.40 3.18 13.63
N SER A 447 -12.03 3.51 12.51
CA SER A 447 -13.49 3.46 12.36
C SER A 447 -13.92 2.15 11.69
N LEU A 448 -14.38 1.21 12.51
CA LEU A 448 -15.01 -0.03 12.06
C LEU A 448 -16.53 0.06 12.23
N TRP A 449 -17.26 0.02 11.12
CA TRP A 449 -18.71 -0.01 11.14
C TRP A 449 -19.24 -1.18 12.00
N PRO A 450 -20.29 -1.00 12.81
CA PRO A 450 -20.80 -2.02 13.73
C PRO A 450 -21.12 -3.37 13.05
N TRP A 451 -21.72 -3.34 11.86
CA TRP A 451 -22.03 -4.54 11.09
C TRP A 451 -20.77 -5.27 10.60
N ARG A 452 -19.71 -4.54 10.25
CA ARG A 452 -18.44 -5.12 9.83
C ARG A 452 -17.74 -5.79 11.02
N ARG A 453 -17.71 -5.10 12.17
CA ARG A 453 -17.15 -5.62 13.42
C ARG A 453 -17.87 -6.90 13.86
N ALA A 454 -19.20 -6.93 13.77
CA ALA A 454 -20.00 -8.12 14.06
C ALA A 454 -19.68 -9.29 13.10
N GLY A 455 -19.48 -9.01 11.81
CA GLY A 455 -19.14 -10.02 10.81
C GLY A 455 -17.70 -10.53 10.88
N MET A 456 -16.79 -9.83 11.57
CA MET A 456 -15.37 -10.19 11.62
C MET A 456 -15.07 -11.36 12.56
N ASN A 457 -15.94 -11.70 13.51
CA ASN A 457 -15.68 -12.71 14.54
C ASN A 457 -14.31 -12.51 15.23
N ILE A 458 -14.18 -11.34 15.88
CA ILE A 458 -12.94 -10.89 16.52
C ILE A 458 -12.65 -11.77 17.75
N CYS A 459 -11.45 -12.32 17.79
CA CYS A 459 -10.96 -13.16 18.89
C CYS A 459 -10.09 -12.37 19.88
N MET A 460 -9.31 -11.41 19.36
CA MET A 460 -8.43 -10.55 20.15
C MET A 460 -8.17 -9.26 19.38
N GLU A 461 -8.03 -8.13 20.08
CA GLU A 461 -7.69 -6.84 19.47
C GLU A 461 -6.96 -5.93 20.45
N GLY A 462 -6.18 -4.99 19.93
CA GLY A 462 -5.48 -4.01 20.75
C GLY A 462 -4.48 -3.17 19.96
N SER A 463 -3.99 -2.09 20.58
CA SER A 463 -2.87 -1.33 20.04
C SER A 463 -1.59 -2.18 20.07
N GLY A 464 -0.78 -2.04 19.03
CA GLY A 464 0.54 -2.64 18.94
C GLY A 464 1.46 -1.78 18.11
N TYR A 465 2.73 -2.16 18.08
CA TYR A 465 3.76 -1.51 17.30
C TYR A 465 4.38 -2.52 16.35
N ARG A 466 4.17 -2.32 15.05
CA ARG A 466 4.73 -3.20 14.01
C ARG A 466 6.08 -2.67 13.58
N VAL A 467 7.07 -3.55 13.54
CA VAL A 467 8.40 -3.26 13.01
C VAL A 467 8.31 -3.33 11.49
N LEU A 468 8.56 -2.22 10.81
CA LEU A 468 8.42 -2.09 9.35
C LEU A 468 9.76 -2.27 8.62
N SER A 469 10.83 -1.79 9.24
CA SER A 469 12.23 -1.98 8.85
C SER A 469 13.08 -2.15 10.11
N ASP A 470 14.38 -2.37 9.94
CA ASP A 470 15.38 -2.39 11.00
C ASP A 470 15.50 -1.05 11.75
N THR A 471 15.02 0.04 11.13
CA THR A 471 15.07 1.42 11.61
C THR A 471 13.70 2.01 11.96
N PHE A 472 12.57 1.34 11.66
CA PHE A 472 11.24 1.97 11.75
C PHE A 472 10.20 1.12 12.51
N LEU A 473 9.65 1.71 13.57
CA LEU A 473 8.56 1.18 14.37
C LEU A 473 7.29 2.03 14.19
N ARG A 474 6.14 1.41 13.90
CA ARG A 474 4.87 2.15 13.72
C ARG A 474 3.78 1.64 14.65
N GLN A 475 3.08 2.57 15.31
CA GLN A 475 1.86 2.28 16.04
C GLN A 475 0.69 1.93 15.10
N GLU A 476 0.05 0.78 15.34
CA GLU A 476 -1.09 0.29 14.59
C GLU A 476 -2.11 -0.36 15.54
N TYR A 477 -3.37 -0.46 15.09
CA TYR A 477 -4.38 -1.24 15.79
C TYR A 477 -4.45 -2.64 15.18
N VAL A 478 -4.22 -3.66 16.00
CA VAL A 478 -4.14 -5.06 15.58
C VAL A 478 -5.45 -5.76 15.93
N ILE A 479 -6.02 -6.47 14.96
CA ILE A 479 -7.22 -7.29 15.12
C ILE A 479 -6.93 -8.70 14.67
N LEU A 480 -7.11 -9.66 15.58
CA LEU A 480 -7.13 -11.09 15.31
C LEU A 480 -8.58 -11.52 15.10
N SER A 481 -8.93 -11.84 13.86
CA SER A 481 -10.19 -12.49 13.51
C SER A 481 -10.04 -14.00 13.39
N SER A 482 -11.15 -14.72 13.29
CA SER A 482 -11.18 -16.16 12.99
C SER A 482 -10.46 -16.55 11.68
N THR A 483 -10.20 -15.60 10.79
CA THR A 483 -9.64 -15.83 9.45
C THR A 483 -8.31 -15.12 9.18
N SER A 484 -7.95 -14.08 9.94
CA SER A 484 -6.78 -13.25 9.64
C SER A 484 -6.31 -12.40 10.82
N VAL A 485 -5.02 -12.07 10.83
CA VAL A 485 -4.44 -10.95 11.59
C VAL A 485 -4.48 -9.69 10.71
N GLN A 486 -5.08 -8.62 11.20
CA GLN A 486 -5.27 -7.38 10.46
C GLN A 486 -4.64 -6.21 11.22
N PHE A 487 -3.96 -5.34 10.49
CA PHE A 487 -3.31 -4.15 11.02
C PHE A 487 -3.97 -2.92 10.43
N TYR A 488 -4.42 -2.01 11.29
CA TYR A 488 -5.08 -0.76 10.92
C TYR A 488 -4.19 0.41 11.29
N ARG A 489 -3.97 1.31 10.33
CA ARG A 489 -3.34 2.61 10.60
C ARG A 489 -4.34 3.52 11.31
N THR A 490 -3.84 4.51 12.04
CA THR A 490 -4.69 5.53 12.65
C THR A 490 -5.55 6.25 11.62
N TYR A 491 -6.81 6.52 11.96
CA TYR A 491 -7.85 7.05 11.04
C TYR A 491 -8.15 6.21 9.80
N SER A 492 -7.83 4.91 9.83
CA SER A 492 -8.17 4.00 8.73
C SER A 492 -9.45 3.20 9.01
N SER A 493 -10.29 3.06 7.99
CA SER A 493 -11.44 2.14 7.99
C SER A 493 -11.12 0.79 7.33
N SER A 494 -9.95 0.65 6.72
CA SER A 494 -9.45 -0.57 6.09
C SER A 494 -8.10 -1.00 6.66
N PRO A 495 -7.81 -2.30 6.74
CA PRO A 495 -6.51 -2.76 7.20
C PRO A 495 -5.43 -2.39 6.17
N VAL A 496 -4.32 -1.82 6.64
CA VAL A 496 -3.12 -1.56 5.82
C VAL A 496 -2.37 -2.87 5.53
N ARG A 497 -2.49 -3.85 6.42
CA ARG A 497 -1.96 -5.21 6.22
C ARG A 497 -2.96 -6.24 6.71
N LYS A 498 -3.14 -7.32 5.94
CA LYS A 498 -3.99 -8.46 6.30
C LYS A 498 -3.23 -9.76 6.05
N ILE A 499 -3.00 -10.53 7.11
CA ILE A 499 -2.31 -11.82 7.09
C ILE A 499 -3.36 -12.91 7.33
N PRO A 500 -3.70 -13.75 6.34
CA PRO A 500 -4.61 -14.86 6.58
C PRO A 500 -4.01 -15.86 7.58
N VAL A 501 -4.84 -16.36 8.52
CA VAL A 501 -4.42 -17.40 9.47
C VAL A 501 -3.91 -18.65 8.74
N ALA A 502 -4.52 -18.97 7.58
CA ALA A 502 -4.08 -20.07 6.72
C ALA A 502 -2.65 -19.90 6.17
N HIS A 503 -2.11 -18.68 6.10
CA HIS A 503 -0.75 -18.41 5.61
C HIS A 503 0.29 -18.41 6.74
N ILE A 504 -0.13 -18.41 8.00
CA ILE A 504 0.78 -18.45 9.15
C ILE A 504 1.38 -19.86 9.25
N THR A 505 2.70 -19.94 9.18
CA THR A 505 3.49 -21.18 9.24
C THR A 505 4.01 -21.43 10.65
N HIS A 506 4.40 -20.38 11.36
CA HIS A 506 4.91 -20.45 12.72
C HIS A 506 4.65 -19.15 13.49
N VAL A 507 4.53 -19.25 14.80
CA VAL A 507 4.34 -18.11 15.70
C VAL A 507 5.32 -18.28 16.85
N ALA A 508 6.05 -17.23 17.18
CA ALA A 508 7.01 -17.24 18.28
C ALA A 508 6.96 -15.90 19.03
N CYS A 509 7.49 -15.88 20.24
CA CYS A 509 7.88 -14.65 20.91
C CYS A 509 9.39 -14.61 21.08
N ARG A 510 9.99 -13.44 20.92
CA ARG A 510 11.42 -13.24 21.19
C ARG A 510 11.70 -11.82 21.62
N HIS A 511 12.86 -11.61 22.23
CA HIS A 511 13.36 -10.28 22.49
C HIS A 511 14.19 -9.80 21.30
N LEU A 512 13.87 -8.62 20.77
CA LEU A 512 14.75 -7.84 19.89
C LEU A 512 15.39 -6.77 20.77
N ASN A 513 16.65 -6.97 21.15
CA ASN A 513 17.28 -6.30 22.29
C ASN A 513 16.48 -6.57 23.58
N ASP A 514 15.78 -5.59 24.14
CA ASP A 514 14.85 -5.74 25.26
C ASP A 514 13.37 -5.64 24.84
N LEU A 515 13.09 -5.23 23.60
CA LEU A 515 11.73 -5.17 23.06
C LEU A 515 11.18 -6.59 22.87
N PHE A 516 10.18 -6.97 23.68
CA PHE A 516 9.54 -8.27 23.58
C PHE A 516 8.48 -8.27 22.47
N VAL A 517 8.67 -9.07 21.42
CA VAL A 517 7.83 -9.05 20.23
C VAL A 517 7.20 -10.41 19.94
N LEU A 518 5.97 -10.36 19.43
CA LEU A 518 5.31 -11.44 18.72
C LEU A 518 5.88 -11.51 17.29
N VAL A 519 6.24 -12.71 16.86
CA VAL A 519 6.79 -12.99 15.54
C VAL A 519 5.83 -13.89 14.78
N LEU A 520 5.28 -13.38 13.69
CA LEU A 520 4.39 -14.10 12.79
C LEU A 520 5.18 -14.52 11.54
N HIS A 521 5.49 -15.81 11.43
CA HIS A 521 6.06 -16.37 10.21
C HIS A 521 4.92 -16.76 9.26
N THR A 522 4.95 -16.25 8.03
CA THR A 522 4.02 -16.64 6.95
C THR A 522 4.74 -17.51 5.92
N TRP A 523 4.22 -17.72 4.70
CA TRP A 523 4.98 -18.38 3.62
C TRP A 523 6.05 -17.50 2.96
N THR A 524 5.82 -16.19 2.87
CA THR A 524 6.70 -15.26 2.12
C THR A 524 7.37 -14.22 3.02
N GLU A 525 6.76 -13.87 4.15
CA GLU A 525 7.24 -12.82 5.05
C GLU A 525 7.32 -13.24 6.54
N VAL A 526 8.06 -12.46 7.32
CA VAL A 526 8.06 -12.49 8.79
C VAL A 526 7.62 -11.12 9.29
N VAL A 527 6.64 -11.10 10.20
CA VAL A 527 6.12 -9.85 10.76
C VAL A 527 6.38 -9.81 12.25
N PHE A 528 7.06 -8.76 12.71
CA PHE A 528 7.36 -8.51 14.11
C PHE A 528 6.42 -7.46 14.67
N VAL A 529 5.78 -7.77 15.79
CA VAL A 529 4.79 -6.90 16.44
C VAL A 529 5.06 -6.86 17.93
N HIS A 530 5.32 -5.69 18.47
CA HIS A 530 5.25 -5.47 19.91
C HIS A 530 3.78 -5.21 20.30
N VAL A 531 3.29 -5.96 21.28
CA VAL A 531 1.95 -5.81 21.88
C VAL A 531 2.10 -5.89 23.40
N PRO A 532 1.13 -5.41 24.19
CA PRO A 532 1.24 -5.42 25.65
C PRO A 532 1.52 -6.80 26.26
N ASP A 533 0.97 -7.88 25.68
CA ASP A 533 1.22 -9.26 26.11
C ASP A 533 1.47 -10.18 24.90
N PRO A 534 2.73 -10.29 24.41
CA PRO A 534 3.04 -11.11 23.24
C PRO A 534 2.71 -12.60 23.42
N LEU A 535 2.80 -13.14 24.64
CA LEU A 535 2.54 -14.56 24.92
C LEU A 535 1.05 -14.90 24.83
N ALA A 536 0.17 -14.02 25.32
CA ALA A 536 -1.26 -14.20 25.14
C ALA A 536 -1.66 -14.12 23.67
N TRP A 537 -1.07 -13.19 22.91
CA TRP A 537 -1.28 -13.11 21.46
C TRP A 537 -0.75 -14.34 20.72
N GLN A 538 0.44 -14.86 21.07
CA GLN A 538 0.96 -16.11 20.51
C GLN A 538 -0.04 -17.25 20.72
N SER A 539 -0.49 -17.46 21.96
CA SER A 539 -1.44 -18.52 22.31
C SER A 539 -2.76 -18.40 21.53
N ALA A 540 -3.27 -17.18 21.37
CA ALA A 540 -4.50 -16.91 20.62
C ALA A 540 -4.35 -17.21 19.12
N VAL A 541 -3.24 -16.79 18.50
CA VAL A 541 -2.97 -17.04 17.08
C VAL A 541 -2.75 -18.52 16.83
N GLU A 542 -1.99 -19.22 17.68
CA GLU A 542 -1.77 -20.67 17.57
C GLU A 542 -3.07 -21.45 17.67
N ALA A 543 -3.92 -21.14 18.67
CA ALA A 543 -5.21 -21.77 18.84
C ALA A 543 -6.12 -21.62 17.60
N LEU A 544 -6.05 -20.48 16.90
CA LEU A 544 -6.79 -20.26 15.66
C LEU A 544 -6.17 -21.00 14.47
N CYS A 545 -4.84 -21.01 14.35
CA CYS A 545 -4.14 -21.75 13.30
C CYS A 545 -4.47 -23.25 13.37
N ASP A 546 -4.58 -23.80 14.58
CA ASP A 546 -4.83 -25.21 14.80
C ASP A 546 -6.33 -25.58 14.66
N ARG A 547 -7.24 -24.61 14.77
CA ARG A 547 -8.70 -24.79 14.57
C ARG A 547 -9.18 -24.46 13.16
N SER A 548 -8.41 -23.74 12.36
CA SER A 548 -8.86 -23.23 11.07
C SER A 548 -9.07 -24.36 10.05
N LEU A 549 -10.33 -24.59 9.67
CA LEU A 549 -10.71 -25.47 8.56
C LEU A 549 -10.53 -24.81 7.18
N VAL A 550 -10.05 -23.55 7.12
CA VAL A 550 -9.98 -22.76 5.89
C VAL A 550 -8.84 -23.28 5.02
N ARG A 551 -9.20 -24.08 4.01
CA ARG A 551 -8.28 -24.75 3.08
C ARG A 551 -7.87 -23.86 1.90
N THR A 552 -8.48 -22.71 1.69
CA THR A 552 -8.25 -21.85 0.53
C THR A 552 -8.26 -20.37 0.90
N THR A 553 -7.35 -19.61 0.29
CA THR A 553 -7.31 -18.15 0.37
C THR A 553 -6.95 -17.60 -1.01
N SER A 554 -7.79 -16.68 -1.51
CA SER A 554 -7.64 -15.93 -2.76
C SER A 554 -6.76 -14.67 -2.59
N ALA A 555 -5.82 -14.70 -1.65
CA ALA A 555 -4.97 -13.53 -1.43
C ALA A 555 -3.96 -13.42 -2.58
N SER A 556 -4.15 -12.43 -3.45
CA SER A 556 -3.14 -12.05 -4.42
C SER A 556 -1.92 -11.53 -3.64
N LEU A 557 -0.83 -12.30 -3.66
CA LEU A 557 0.45 -11.81 -3.19
C LEU A 557 0.95 -10.78 -4.21
N GLN A 558 0.80 -9.49 -3.88
CA GLN A 558 1.48 -8.45 -4.62
C GLN A 558 2.99 -8.53 -4.31
N LEU A 559 3.77 -8.96 -5.29
CA LEU A 559 5.24 -9.05 -5.24
C LEU A 559 5.91 -7.68 -5.01
N THR A 560 5.15 -6.58 -5.10
CA THR A 560 5.62 -5.19 -5.02
C THR A 560 5.70 -4.62 -3.60
N ALA A 561 5.22 -5.34 -2.57
CA ALA A 561 5.14 -4.84 -1.19
C ALA A 561 6.25 -5.38 -0.25
N TRP A 562 7.36 -5.84 -0.80
CA TRP A 562 8.44 -6.49 -0.06
C TRP A 562 9.54 -5.50 0.32
N SER A 563 9.82 -5.38 1.62
CA SER A 563 11.07 -4.77 2.11
C SER A 563 12.08 -5.88 2.43
N PRO A 564 13.41 -5.63 2.29
CA PRO A 564 14.46 -6.59 2.66
C PRO A 564 14.34 -7.12 4.10
N PHE A 565 13.62 -6.38 4.95
CA PHE A 565 13.38 -6.70 6.35
C PHE A 565 12.25 -7.74 6.56
N ASN A 566 11.17 -7.67 5.77
CA ASN A 566 9.98 -8.52 5.96
C ASN A 566 9.90 -9.69 4.98
N ALA A 567 10.40 -9.53 3.75
CA ALA A 567 10.55 -10.60 2.79
C ALA A 567 12.00 -10.59 2.30
N LEU A 568 12.66 -11.75 2.34
CA LEU A 568 14.03 -11.89 1.90
C LEU A 568 14.05 -11.87 0.38
N THR A 569 13.91 -10.65 -0.16
CA THR A 569 14.20 -10.34 -1.54
C THR A 569 15.69 -10.17 -1.66
N TYR A 570 16.36 -11.09 -2.35
CA TYR A 570 17.74 -10.88 -2.79
C TYR A 570 17.66 -10.41 -4.23
N GLU A 571 18.11 -9.20 -4.54
CA GLU A 571 18.13 -8.67 -5.92
C GLU A 571 16.76 -8.72 -6.65
N GLY A 572 15.65 -8.69 -5.90
CA GLY A 572 14.29 -8.78 -6.46
C GLY A 572 13.71 -10.20 -6.55
N TYR A 573 14.42 -11.24 -6.09
CA TYR A 573 13.95 -12.64 -6.05
C TYR A 573 13.35 -13.02 -4.70
N LEU A 574 12.25 -13.77 -4.68
CA LEU A 574 11.67 -14.35 -3.47
C LEU A 574 12.39 -15.64 -3.08
N VAL A 575 13.23 -15.60 -2.05
CA VAL A 575 13.94 -16.78 -1.56
C VAL A 575 13.18 -17.44 -0.41
N LEU A 576 12.42 -18.50 -0.70
CA LEU A 576 11.44 -19.08 0.23
C LEU A 576 12.05 -19.80 1.44
N ASN A 577 13.30 -20.25 1.37
CA ASN A 577 13.97 -20.98 2.46
C ASN A 577 15.02 -20.15 3.22
N SER A 578 15.12 -18.85 2.96
CA SER A 578 16.16 -17.99 3.53
C SER A 578 15.95 -17.57 4.99
N ARG A 579 14.89 -18.07 5.63
CA ARG A 579 14.46 -17.61 6.95
C ARG A 579 15.30 -18.21 8.06
N LYS A 580 15.66 -17.37 9.03
CA LYS A 580 16.23 -17.81 10.32
C LYS A 580 15.09 -18.21 11.27
N ILE A 581 14.53 -19.41 11.07
CA ILE A 581 13.78 -20.07 12.14
C ILE A 581 14.85 -20.57 13.12
N ASP A 582 14.75 -20.14 14.36
CA ASP A 582 15.81 -20.26 15.36
C ASP A 582 16.05 -21.74 15.68
N HIS A 583 17.15 -22.32 15.18
CA HIS A 583 17.65 -23.63 15.60
C HIS A 583 19.15 -23.76 15.35
N SER A 584 19.77 -24.59 16.19
CA SER A 584 21.19 -24.94 16.24
C SER A 584 21.80 -25.20 14.86
N ALA A 585 23.02 -24.69 14.64
CA ALA A 585 23.82 -24.99 13.47
C ALA A 585 23.74 -26.49 13.14
N ALA A 586 23.05 -26.82 12.04
CA ALA A 586 23.18 -28.15 11.46
C ALA A 586 24.69 -28.33 11.18
N GLY A 587 25.27 -29.42 11.68
CA GLY A 587 26.68 -29.72 11.41
C GLY A 587 26.93 -29.77 9.90
N ASN A 588 28.13 -29.40 9.45
CA ASN A 588 28.49 -29.34 8.03
C ASN A 588 28.56 -30.72 7.32
N ASP A 589 28.01 -31.79 7.93
CA ASP A 589 28.16 -33.19 7.49
C ASP A 589 26.81 -33.89 7.27
N VAL A 590 25.80 -33.13 6.80
CA VAL A 590 24.47 -33.67 6.50
C VAL A 590 24.38 -34.01 5.01
N ASP A 591 23.97 -35.24 4.71
CA ASP A 591 23.76 -35.74 3.34
C ASP A 591 22.75 -34.87 2.56
N PRO A 592 23.17 -34.21 1.46
CA PRO A 592 22.27 -33.38 0.65
C PRO A 592 21.06 -34.12 0.11
N VAL A 593 21.21 -35.42 -0.24
CA VAL A 593 20.11 -36.20 -0.83
C VAL A 593 19.02 -36.47 0.22
N ALA A 594 19.42 -36.89 1.42
CA ALA A 594 18.50 -37.09 2.53
C ALA A 594 17.73 -35.81 2.90
N VAL A 595 18.40 -34.65 2.92
CA VAL A 595 17.75 -33.36 3.19
C VAL A 595 16.75 -33.01 2.09
N ALA A 596 17.11 -33.17 0.82
CA ALA A 596 16.21 -32.92 -0.30
C ALA A 596 14.98 -33.84 -0.25
N ALA A 597 15.16 -35.14 0.03
CA ALA A 597 14.07 -36.09 0.21
C ALA A 597 13.14 -35.71 1.38
N ALA A 598 13.71 -35.27 2.50
CA ALA A 598 12.94 -34.79 3.64
C ALA A 598 12.09 -33.55 3.30
N CYS A 599 12.58 -32.67 2.44
CA CYS A 599 11.81 -31.51 1.96
C CYS A 599 10.54 -31.93 1.20
N VAL A 600 10.63 -32.93 0.33
CA VAL A 600 9.47 -33.45 -0.41
C VAL A 600 8.46 -34.08 0.55
N ALA A 601 8.94 -34.93 1.47
CA ALA A 601 8.08 -35.58 2.46
C ALA A 601 7.35 -34.57 3.36
N ALA A 602 8.05 -33.53 3.82
CA ALA A 602 7.45 -32.44 4.59
C ALA A 602 6.47 -31.61 3.74
N GLY A 603 6.79 -31.37 2.47
CA GLY A 603 5.92 -30.67 1.51
C GLY A 603 4.59 -31.36 1.30
N VAL A 604 4.61 -32.69 1.14
CA VAL A 604 3.42 -33.53 1.03
C VAL A 604 2.56 -33.45 2.30
N ARG A 605 3.18 -33.53 3.48
CA ARG A 605 2.47 -33.37 4.77
C ARG A 605 1.86 -31.98 4.93
N ALA A 606 2.61 -30.94 4.57
CA ALA A 606 2.14 -29.56 4.60
C ALA A 606 0.96 -29.36 3.64
N TRP A 607 1.01 -29.93 2.44
CA TRP A 607 -0.08 -29.82 1.47
C TRP A 607 -1.34 -30.58 1.88
N GLY A 608 -1.18 -31.79 2.41
CA GLY A 608 -2.28 -32.69 2.74
C GLY A 608 -3.09 -32.24 3.95
N ALA A 609 -2.44 -31.96 5.08
CA ALA A 609 -3.13 -31.59 6.31
C ALA A 609 -3.20 -30.08 6.55
N ARG A 610 -2.28 -29.29 5.97
CA ARG A 610 -2.18 -27.82 6.11
C ARG A 610 -2.20 -27.32 7.55
N THR A 611 -1.84 -28.16 8.52
CA THR A 611 -1.68 -27.78 9.92
C THR A 611 -0.47 -26.88 10.07
N ARG A 612 -0.48 -25.99 11.07
CA ARG A 612 0.68 -25.14 11.38
C ARG A 612 1.96 -25.96 11.58
N SER A 613 1.86 -27.07 12.33
CA SER A 613 2.98 -27.98 12.58
C SER A 613 3.63 -28.49 11.27
N ASN A 614 2.82 -28.96 10.32
CA ASN A 614 3.37 -29.48 9.05
C ASN A 614 3.95 -28.35 8.17
N LYS A 615 3.40 -27.14 8.25
CA LYS A 615 3.99 -25.97 7.56
C LYS A 615 5.34 -25.60 8.15
N MET A 616 5.46 -25.61 9.48
CA MET A 616 6.72 -25.38 10.18
C MET A 616 7.75 -26.45 9.82
N GLU A 617 7.34 -27.73 9.78
CA GLU A 617 8.20 -28.84 9.38
C GLU A 617 8.76 -28.64 7.96
N LEU A 618 7.92 -28.25 7.00
CA LEU A 618 8.37 -27.91 5.65
C LEU A 618 9.39 -26.77 5.67
N GLN A 619 9.11 -25.69 6.39
CA GLN A 619 10.01 -24.54 6.49
C GLN A 619 11.38 -24.92 7.05
N LEU A 620 11.42 -25.75 8.10
CA LEU A 620 12.65 -26.26 8.68
C LEU A 620 13.42 -27.16 7.72
N ALA A 621 12.72 -28.07 7.04
CA ALA A 621 13.34 -28.97 6.06
C ALA A 621 14.01 -28.19 4.92
N VAL A 622 13.31 -27.21 4.34
CA VAL A 622 13.88 -26.42 3.23
C VAL A 622 14.98 -25.46 3.68
N GLN A 623 14.95 -24.98 4.93
CA GLN A 623 16.03 -24.18 5.51
C GLN A 623 17.33 -25.01 5.64
N ALA A 624 17.21 -26.30 5.97
CA ALA A 624 18.37 -27.19 6.06
C ALA A 624 19.14 -27.32 4.74
N LEU A 625 18.48 -27.15 3.58
CA LEU A 625 19.14 -27.13 2.26
C LEU A 625 20.24 -26.07 2.16
N ARG A 626 20.21 -25.00 2.96
CA ARG A 626 21.24 -23.94 2.95
C ARG A 626 22.57 -24.38 3.54
N HIS A 627 22.57 -25.45 4.32
CA HIS A 627 23.71 -25.88 5.13
C HIS A 627 24.38 -27.13 4.60
N VAL A 628 23.81 -27.79 3.60
CA VAL A 628 24.40 -28.99 2.99
C VAL A 628 25.63 -28.62 2.16
N ASP A 629 26.60 -29.54 2.05
CA ASP A 629 27.71 -29.38 1.11
C ASP A 629 27.39 -30.08 -0.21
N LEU A 630 27.17 -29.30 -1.27
CA LEU A 630 26.87 -29.85 -2.60
C LEU A 630 28.07 -30.58 -3.23
N ALA A 631 29.29 -30.42 -2.70
CA ALA A 631 30.44 -31.21 -3.13
C ALA A 631 30.29 -32.71 -2.81
N LEU A 632 29.41 -33.08 -1.86
CA LEU A 632 29.09 -34.47 -1.52
C LEU A 632 28.23 -35.18 -2.58
N LEU A 633 27.72 -34.46 -3.58
CA LEU A 633 27.02 -34.99 -4.74
C LEU A 633 28.03 -35.47 -5.81
N ASP A 634 28.82 -36.49 -5.47
CA ASP A 634 29.92 -37.02 -6.26
C ASP A 634 29.49 -37.93 -7.43
N THR A 635 28.31 -38.54 -7.36
CA THR A 635 27.76 -39.40 -8.42
C THR A 635 26.63 -38.72 -9.21
N ALA A 636 26.42 -39.17 -10.46
CA ALA A 636 25.32 -38.68 -11.30
C ALA A 636 23.95 -38.94 -10.65
N ASP A 637 23.78 -40.11 -10.02
CA ASP A 637 22.51 -40.52 -9.40
C ASP A 637 22.19 -39.69 -8.16
N LYS A 638 23.20 -39.38 -7.32
CA LYS A 638 23.03 -38.46 -6.19
C LYS A 638 22.60 -37.07 -6.66
N LYS A 639 23.25 -36.52 -7.70
CA LYS A 639 22.88 -35.23 -8.29
C LYS A 639 21.44 -35.26 -8.81
N LEU A 640 21.09 -36.30 -9.57
CA LEU A 640 19.76 -36.45 -10.16
C LEU A 640 18.67 -36.54 -9.08
N ALA A 641 18.82 -37.45 -8.11
CA ALA A 641 17.86 -37.61 -7.01
C ALA A 641 17.72 -36.34 -6.17
N CYS A 642 18.84 -35.69 -5.81
CA CYS A 642 18.83 -34.46 -5.02
C CYS A 642 18.06 -33.33 -5.74
N PHE A 643 18.41 -33.01 -6.98
CA PHE A 643 17.80 -31.88 -7.68
C PHE A 643 16.35 -32.15 -8.12
N LEU A 644 15.96 -33.40 -8.39
CA LEU A 644 14.55 -33.77 -8.61
C LEU A 644 13.72 -33.52 -7.33
N ASN A 645 14.22 -33.94 -6.18
CA ASN A 645 13.57 -33.70 -4.90
C ASN A 645 13.47 -32.20 -4.56
N ILE A 646 14.54 -31.42 -4.80
CA ILE A 646 14.52 -29.96 -4.59
C ILE A 646 13.48 -29.31 -5.50
N TYR A 647 13.38 -29.74 -6.76
CA TYR A 647 12.39 -29.23 -7.71
C TYR A 647 10.95 -29.49 -7.23
N GLU A 648 10.63 -30.72 -6.80
CA GLU A 648 9.31 -31.05 -6.27
C GLU A 648 8.97 -30.26 -5.01
N ALA A 649 9.93 -30.14 -4.08
CA ALA A 649 9.75 -29.37 -2.87
C ALA A 649 9.49 -27.89 -3.15
N LEU A 650 10.22 -27.28 -4.11
CA LEU A 650 10.00 -25.90 -4.53
C LEU A 650 8.66 -25.72 -5.24
N LEU A 651 8.25 -26.68 -6.08
CA LEU A 651 6.98 -26.64 -6.78
C LEU A 651 5.79 -26.64 -5.81
N MET A 652 5.83 -27.51 -4.80
CA MET A 652 4.81 -27.53 -3.74
C MET A 652 4.82 -26.25 -2.91
N HIS A 653 5.99 -25.78 -2.50
CA HIS A 653 6.12 -24.58 -1.68
C HIS A 653 5.67 -23.32 -2.44
N LEU A 654 5.97 -23.22 -3.73
CA LEU A 654 5.47 -22.16 -4.60
C LEU A 654 3.94 -22.12 -4.60
N GLN A 655 3.26 -23.26 -4.78
CA GLN A 655 1.79 -23.32 -4.79
C GLN A 655 1.17 -23.10 -3.40
N LEU A 656 1.91 -23.38 -2.31
CA LEU A 656 1.47 -23.06 -0.94
C LEU A 656 1.60 -21.56 -0.65
N ALA A 657 2.67 -20.95 -1.14
CA ALA A 657 2.95 -19.55 -0.96
C ALA A 657 2.05 -18.70 -1.84
N ILE A 658 1.97 -18.99 -3.14
CA ILE A 658 1.30 -18.19 -4.18
C ILE A 658 0.12 -18.99 -4.75
N PRO A 659 -1.14 -18.57 -4.52
CA PRO A 659 -2.32 -19.31 -4.97
C PRO A 659 -2.42 -19.46 -6.50
N GLU A 660 -1.96 -18.45 -7.24
CA GLU A 660 -1.98 -18.41 -8.71
C GLU A 660 -0.59 -18.03 -9.24
N PRO A 661 0.36 -18.98 -9.30
CA PRO A 661 1.70 -18.71 -9.81
C PRO A 661 1.66 -18.30 -11.28
N THR A 662 2.34 -17.20 -11.62
CA THR A 662 2.51 -16.76 -13.01
C THR A 662 3.77 -17.38 -13.62
N ARG A 663 3.98 -17.20 -14.93
CA ARG A 663 5.22 -17.64 -15.61
C ARG A 663 6.46 -17.00 -15.01
N VAL A 664 6.35 -15.74 -14.61
CA VAL A 664 7.41 -14.99 -13.92
C VAL A 664 7.86 -15.69 -12.62
N CYS A 665 6.93 -16.30 -11.88
CA CYS A 665 7.26 -17.03 -10.65
C CYS A 665 8.23 -18.20 -10.88
N MET A 666 8.29 -18.75 -12.10
CA MET A 666 9.22 -19.83 -12.46
C MET A 666 10.68 -19.41 -12.34
N HIS A 667 10.98 -18.11 -12.39
CA HIS A 667 12.31 -17.52 -12.23
C HIS A 667 12.44 -16.69 -10.97
N GLN A 668 11.36 -16.06 -10.50
CA GLN A 668 11.44 -15.14 -9.36
C GLN A 668 11.35 -15.81 -8.00
N VAL A 669 10.92 -17.07 -7.92
CA VAL A 669 10.78 -17.80 -6.66
C VAL A 669 11.86 -18.88 -6.57
N MET A 670 12.68 -18.80 -5.53
CA MET A 670 13.93 -19.54 -5.43
C MET A 670 14.12 -20.21 -4.06
N TYR A 671 14.98 -21.21 -4.05
CA TYR A 671 15.71 -21.63 -2.86
C TYR A 671 17.19 -21.23 -2.96
N GLU A 672 17.77 -20.85 -1.83
CA GLU A 672 19.23 -20.84 -1.67
C GLU A 672 19.66 -22.24 -1.20
N VAL A 673 20.59 -22.86 -1.93
CA VAL A 673 20.99 -24.24 -1.72
C VAL A 673 22.50 -24.35 -1.54
N GLY A 674 22.87 -25.06 -0.48
CA GLY A 674 24.20 -25.43 -0.08
C GLY A 674 25.04 -24.29 0.48
N VAL A 675 26.19 -24.65 1.06
CA VAL A 675 27.22 -23.68 1.50
C VAL A 675 27.77 -22.84 0.34
N GLN A 676 27.58 -23.32 -0.90
CA GLN A 676 27.87 -22.62 -2.15
C GLN A 676 26.89 -21.47 -2.45
N LYS A 677 25.77 -21.37 -1.71
CA LYS A 677 24.72 -20.33 -1.85
C LYS A 677 24.14 -20.22 -3.25
N LEU A 678 23.86 -21.36 -3.89
CA LEU A 678 23.25 -21.36 -5.22
C LEU A 678 21.79 -20.94 -5.11
N LEU A 679 21.39 -19.90 -5.85
CA LEU A 679 20.00 -19.50 -5.99
C LEU A 679 19.37 -20.30 -7.14
N LEU A 680 18.35 -21.08 -6.81
CA LEU A 680 17.73 -22.05 -7.72
C LEU A 680 16.21 -21.85 -7.75
N SER A 681 15.68 -21.33 -8.85
CA SER A 681 14.25 -21.41 -9.17
C SER A 681 13.88 -22.73 -9.86
N LEU A 682 12.60 -22.94 -10.14
CA LEU A 682 12.14 -24.06 -10.95
C LEU A 682 12.79 -24.07 -12.34
N ALA A 683 13.01 -22.89 -12.94
CA ALA A 683 13.66 -22.78 -14.24
C ALA A 683 15.17 -23.07 -14.17
N GLU A 684 15.89 -22.60 -13.15
CA GLU A 684 17.31 -22.97 -12.99
C GLU A 684 17.47 -24.46 -12.71
N LEU A 685 16.60 -25.04 -11.87
CA LEU A 685 16.61 -26.48 -11.58
C LEU A 685 16.42 -27.30 -12.86
N GLU A 686 15.45 -26.94 -13.70
CA GLU A 686 15.18 -27.64 -14.96
C GLU A 686 16.30 -27.43 -15.98
N PHE A 687 16.64 -26.19 -16.32
CA PHE A 687 17.46 -25.87 -17.49
C PHE A 687 18.96 -25.75 -17.22
N VAL A 688 19.36 -25.49 -15.98
CA VAL A 688 20.79 -25.36 -15.60
C VAL A 688 21.27 -26.62 -14.89
N MET A 689 20.48 -27.16 -13.96
CA MET A 689 20.90 -28.24 -13.07
C MET A 689 20.59 -29.64 -13.62
N LEU A 690 19.35 -29.92 -14.02
CA LEU A 690 18.89 -31.29 -14.29
C LEU A 690 19.12 -31.78 -15.73
N ARG A 691 18.87 -30.94 -16.74
CA ARG A 691 18.86 -31.36 -18.16
C ARG A 691 20.21 -31.79 -18.77
N GLY A 692 21.32 -31.70 -18.03
CA GLY A 692 22.56 -32.42 -18.36
C GLY A 692 23.08 -32.35 -19.80
N GLY A 693 23.03 -31.16 -20.42
CA GLY A 693 23.52 -30.95 -21.79
C GLY A 693 22.58 -31.41 -22.90
N LEU A 694 21.29 -31.61 -22.60
CA LEU A 694 20.21 -31.67 -23.59
C LEU A 694 20.08 -30.32 -24.34
N PRO A 695 19.52 -30.31 -25.56
CA PRO A 695 19.30 -29.08 -26.32
C PRO A 695 18.43 -28.08 -25.56
N THR A 696 18.65 -26.78 -25.79
CA THR A 696 17.77 -25.73 -25.26
C THR A 696 16.52 -25.62 -26.11
N PRO A 697 15.31 -25.81 -25.54
CA PRO A 697 14.07 -25.63 -26.29
C PRO A 697 13.82 -24.14 -26.58
N THR A 698 13.14 -23.84 -27.69
CA THR A 698 12.86 -22.45 -28.13
C THR A 698 11.49 -21.94 -27.72
N ASP A 699 10.49 -22.83 -27.57
CA ASP A 699 9.08 -22.46 -27.40
C ASP A 699 8.44 -23.19 -26.21
N VAL A 700 8.83 -22.79 -25.00
CA VAL A 700 8.29 -23.36 -23.74
C VAL A 700 7.22 -22.41 -23.18
N PRO A 701 5.92 -22.73 -23.28
CA PRO A 701 4.85 -21.76 -23.03
C PRO A 701 4.58 -21.47 -21.56
N TYR A 702 5.28 -22.11 -20.62
CA TYR A 702 5.17 -21.81 -19.19
C TYR A 702 6.33 -20.97 -18.65
N LEU A 703 7.25 -20.54 -19.54
CA LEU A 703 8.34 -19.64 -19.21
C LEU A 703 8.26 -18.38 -20.07
N ASP A 704 8.78 -17.28 -19.55
CA ASP A 704 8.96 -16.04 -20.32
C ASP A 704 10.29 -16.03 -21.07
N PHE A 705 11.30 -16.75 -20.55
CA PHE A 705 12.57 -17.02 -21.21
C PHE A 705 13.19 -18.32 -20.70
N THR A 706 14.06 -18.95 -21.48
CA THR A 706 14.78 -20.17 -21.05
C THR A 706 16.18 -19.84 -20.55
N PRO A 707 16.56 -20.24 -19.32
CA PRO A 707 17.89 -19.97 -18.78
C PRO A 707 19.00 -20.60 -19.64
N GLN A 708 20.04 -19.82 -19.93
CA GLN A 708 21.21 -20.32 -20.66
C GLN A 708 22.31 -20.71 -19.67
N LYS A 709 22.70 -21.99 -19.66
CA LYS A 709 23.73 -22.53 -18.74
C LYS A 709 25.05 -21.76 -18.80
N THR A 710 25.42 -21.22 -19.96
CA THR A 710 26.65 -20.42 -20.15
C THR A 710 26.62 -19.05 -19.47
N ALA A 711 25.45 -18.55 -19.08
CA ALA A 711 25.30 -17.28 -18.38
C ALA A 711 25.52 -17.39 -16.86
N TYR A 712 25.62 -18.60 -16.31
CA TYR A 712 25.75 -18.83 -14.88
C TYR A 712 27.21 -19.03 -14.44
N PRO A 713 27.58 -18.66 -13.20
CA PRO A 713 28.90 -18.91 -12.66
C PRO A 713 29.31 -20.40 -12.71
N VAL A 714 30.61 -20.66 -12.82
CA VAL A 714 31.19 -22.02 -12.92
C VAL A 714 30.74 -22.95 -11.78
N ALA A 715 30.44 -22.40 -10.60
CA ALA A 715 29.92 -23.15 -9.45
C ALA A 715 28.63 -23.93 -9.76
N TYR A 716 27.73 -23.40 -10.60
CA TYR A 716 26.52 -24.11 -11.04
C TYR A 716 26.89 -25.34 -11.89
N GLY A 717 27.83 -25.16 -12.82
CA GLY A 717 28.28 -26.23 -13.70
C GLY A 717 28.98 -27.39 -12.97
N ALA A 718 29.68 -27.11 -11.86
CA ALA A 718 30.39 -28.11 -11.08
C ALA A 718 29.45 -29.14 -10.41
N VAL A 719 28.29 -28.68 -9.94
CA VAL A 719 27.31 -29.52 -9.24
C VAL A 719 26.15 -29.99 -10.12
N ALA A 720 25.90 -29.36 -11.27
CA ALA A 720 24.86 -29.78 -12.20
C ALA A 720 25.04 -31.23 -12.72
N CYS A 721 23.94 -31.83 -13.15
CA CYS A 721 23.93 -33.08 -13.90
C CYS A 721 24.67 -32.90 -15.23
N THR A 722 25.35 -33.95 -15.69
CA THR A 722 26.09 -33.98 -16.96
C THR A 722 25.55 -35.00 -17.96
N GLY A 723 24.75 -35.96 -17.49
CA GLY A 723 24.14 -36.99 -18.33
C GLY A 723 22.91 -36.47 -19.07
N ARG A 724 22.81 -36.80 -20.37
CA ARG A 724 21.62 -36.53 -21.18
C ARG A 724 20.56 -37.58 -20.90
N ASP A 725 19.51 -37.19 -20.20
CA ASP A 725 18.37 -38.07 -19.92
C ASP A 725 17.05 -37.43 -20.39
N PHE A 726 16.51 -37.97 -21.47
CA PHE A 726 15.28 -37.46 -22.11
C PHE A 726 14.04 -37.58 -21.21
N ARG A 727 14.07 -38.42 -20.17
CA ARG A 727 12.96 -38.63 -19.24
C ARG A 727 12.74 -37.43 -18.32
N VAL A 728 13.81 -36.68 -18.01
CA VAL A 728 13.79 -35.57 -17.04
C VAL A 728 12.73 -34.54 -17.39
N SER A 729 12.73 -34.02 -18.62
CA SER A 729 11.81 -32.97 -19.08
C SER A 729 10.35 -33.41 -18.98
N THR A 730 10.08 -34.67 -19.31
CA THR A 730 8.76 -35.28 -19.18
C THR A 730 8.36 -35.43 -17.72
N ALA A 731 9.24 -35.94 -16.86
CA ALA A 731 8.96 -36.09 -15.44
C ALA A 731 8.65 -34.75 -14.76
N LEU A 732 9.47 -33.72 -14.99
CA LEU A 732 9.26 -32.38 -14.44
C LEU A 732 7.93 -31.75 -14.90
N PHE A 733 7.54 -32.00 -16.16
CA PHE A 733 6.22 -31.61 -16.65
C PHE A 733 5.10 -32.43 -16.00
N ALA A 734 5.25 -33.75 -15.89
CA ALA A 734 4.28 -34.63 -15.27
C ALA A 734 4.02 -34.24 -13.80
N HIS A 735 5.04 -33.85 -13.04
CA HIS A 735 4.89 -33.35 -11.68
C HIS A 735 4.08 -32.04 -11.61
N ARG A 736 4.27 -31.12 -12.57
CA ARG A 736 3.48 -29.88 -12.66
C ARG A 736 2.03 -30.15 -13.03
N ASP A 737 1.81 -31.05 -13.98
CA ASP A 737 0.51 -31.36 -14.57
C ASP A 737 -0.34 -32.25 -13.65
N SER A 738 0.17 -33.43 -13.31
CA SER A 738 -0.55 -34.43 -12.49
C SER A 738 -0.54 -34.12 -11.00
N LYS A 739 0.41 -33.29 -10.54
CA LYS A 739 0.68 -33.04 -9.11
C LYS A 739 0.96 -34.33 -8.30
N ALA A 740 1.39 -35.39 -8.97
CA ALA A 740 1.84 -36.61 -8.34
C ALA A 740 3.32 -36.48 -7.96
N MET A 741 3.61 -36.50 -6.65
CA MET A 741 4.95 -36.28 -6.09
C MET A 741 5.62 -37.60 -5.74
N VAL A 742 6.94 -37.66 -5.94
CA VAL A 742 7.80 -38.83 -5.70
C VAL A 742 9.03 -38.39 -4.90
N VAL A 743 9.34 -39.12 -3.84
CA VAL A 743 10.62 -38.96 -3.15
C VAL A 743 11.66 -39.83 -3.85
N TYR A 744 12.55 -39.20 -4.62
CA TYR A 744 13.60 -39.89 -5.34
C TYR A 744 14.71 -40.35 -4.40
N SER A 745 15.09 -41.63 -4.44
CA SER A 745 16.25 -42.17 -3.74
C SER A 745 17.38 -42.47 -4.71
N VAL A 746 18.63 -42.54 -4.24
CA VAL A 746 19.79 -42.78 -5.11
C VAL A 746 19.70 -44.15 -5.78
N GLU A 747 19.24 -45.16 -5.04
CA GLU A 747 19.18 -46.55 -5.48
C GLU A 747 18.11 -46.78 -6.56
N GLU A 748 16.99 -46.07 -6.47
CA GLU A 748 15.81 -46.30 -7.31
C GLU A 748 15.49 -45.15 -8.25
N VAL A 749 16.33 -44.10 -8.32
CA VAL A 749 16.03 -42.87 -9.09
C VAL A 749 15.61 -43.16 -10.53
N HIS A 750 16.24 -44.14 -11.18
CA HIS A 750 15.91 -44.51 -12.55
C HIS A 750 14.63 -45.33 -12.67
N THR A 751 14.36 -46.23 -11.72
CA THR A 751 13.11 -47.00 -11.65
C THR A 751 11.93 -46.05 -11.40
N GLN A 752 12.09 -45.12 -10.46
CA GLN A 752 11.11 -44.10 -10.10
C GLN A 752 10.85 -43.15 -11.27
N LEU A 753 11.91 -42.68 -11.94
CA LEU A 753 11.78 -41.82 -13.11
C LEU A 753 11.07 -42.53 -14.27
N ASN A 754 11.37 -43.82 -14.49
CA ASN A 754 10.64 -44.64 -15.45
C ASN A 754 9.16 -44.74 -15.09
N ALA A 755 8.82 -45.01 -13.83
CA ALA A 755 7.44 -45.13 -13.39
C ALA A 755 6.62 -43.84 -13.62
N VAL A 756 7.18 -42.67 -13.27
CA VAL A 756 6.53 -41.37 -13.50
C VAL A 756 6.26 -41.13 -14.98
N VAL A 757 7.27 -41.37 -15.82
CA VAL A 757 7.19 -41.14 -17.26
C VAL A 757 6.28 -42.15 -17.96
N THR A 758 6.31 -43.41 -17.57
CA THR A 758 5.37 -44.46 -18.01
C THR A 758 3.94 -44.04 -17.73
N GLY A 759 3.62 -43.63 -16.50
CA GLY A 759 2.26 -43.22 -16.15
C GLY A 759 1.78 -42.01 -16.95
N PHE A 760 2.65 -41.02 -17.18
CA PHE A 760 2.32 -39.85 -17.99
C PHE A 760 2.05 -40.20 -19.46
N TRP A 761 2.89 -41.04 -20.08
CA TRP A 761 2.74 -41.39 -21.49
C TRP A 761 1.61 -42.38 -21.75
N GLN A 762 1.39 -43.38 -20.90
CA GLN A 762 0.26 -44.30 -21.04
C GLN A 762 -1.08 -43.55 -20.99
N ALA A 763 -1.17 -42.50 -20.18
CA ALA A 763 -2.37 -41.66 -20.09
C ALA A 763 -2.53 -40.69 -21.29
N GLY A 764 -1.43 -40.19 -21.86
CA GLY A 764 -1.45 -39.10 -22.84
C GLY A 764 -1.19 -39.49 -24.29
N VAL A 765 -0.63 -40.68 -24.56
CA VAL A 765 -0.33 -41.17 -25.90
C VAL A 765 -1.52 -41.95 -26.44
N VAL A 766 -1.99 -41.59 -27.63
CA VAL A 766 -3.07 -42.31 -28.33
C VAL A 766 -2.55 -42.78 -29.67
N VAL A 767 -2.53 -44.10 -29.85
CA VAL A 767 -2.08 -44.75 -31.07
C VAL A 767 -3.31 -45.20 -31.87
N ARG A 768 -3.42 -44.77 -33.13
CA ARG A 768 -4.52 -45.13 -34.05
C ARG A 768 -3.95 -45.61 -35.38
N PRO A 769 -4.68 -46.43 -36.15
CA PRO A 769 -4.28 -46.76 -37.52
C PRO A 769 -3.99 -45.48 -38.33
N GLY A 770 -2.74 -45.33 -38.79
CA GLY A 770 -2.28 -44.19 -39.58
C GLY A 770 -1.96 -42.89 -38.82
N ALA A 771 -2.13 -42.82 -37.49
CA ALA A 771 -1.82 -41.63 -36.71
C ALA A 771 -1.31 -41.91 -35.28
N LEU A 772 -0.30 -41.15 -34.85
CA LEU A 772 0.23 -41.14 -33.49
C LEU A 772 -0.06 -39.77 -32.85
N CYS A 773 -0.87 -39.76 -31.80
CA CYS A 773 -1.15 -38.56 -31.03
C CYS A 773 -0.28 -38.55 -29.76
N LEU A 774 0.54 -37.50 -29.62
CA LEU A 774 1.45 -37.31 -28.50
C LEU A 774 1.00 -36.12 -27.62
N PRO A 775 1.36 -36.12 -26.32
CA PRO A 775 1.24 -34.93 -25.49
C PRO A 775 1.99 -33.74 -26.07
N LEU A 776 1.42 -32.53 -25.96
CA LEU A 776 2.01 -31.29 -26.49
C LEU A 776 3.42 -31.01 -25.96
N VAL A 777 3.73 -31.45 -24.74
CA VAL A 777 5.07 -31.35 -24.13
C VAL A 777 6.15 -32.07 -24.95
N CYS A 778 5.81 -33.15 -25.69
CA CYS A 778 6.75 -33.84 -26.57
C CYS A 778 7.17 -32.96 -27.75
N GLN A 779 6.35 -31.97 -28.16
CA GLN A 779 6.71 -31.00 -29.18
C GLN A 779 7.73 -29.98 -28.64
N TRP A 780 7.50 -29.45 -27.43
CA TRP A 780 8.40 -28.46 -26.82
C TRP A 780 9.79 -29.03 -26.58
N PHE A 781 9.88 -30.31 -26.23
CA PHE A 781 11.11 -31.02 -25.95
C PHE A 781 11.52 -32.00 -27.05
N ALA A 782 11.11 -31.76 -28.30
CA ALA A 782 11.41 -32.66 -29.42
C ALA A 782 12.91 -32.99 -29.53
N GLY A 783 13.78 -32.01 -29.28
CA GLY A 783 15.24 -32.16 -29.31
C GLY A 783 15.80 -33.14 -28.26
N ASP A 784 15.07 -33.42 -27.18
CA ASP A 784 15.52 -34.35 -26.13
C ASP A 784 15.43 -35.81 -26.60
N PHE A 785 14.55 -36.09 -27.55
CA PHE A 785 14.35 -37.44 -28.07
C PHE A 785 15.42 -37.83 -29.10
N GLY A 786 15.96 -36.87 -29.85
CA GLY A 786 16.96 -37.09 -30.89
C GLY A 786 16.69 -36.24 -32.13
N ALA A 787 17.59 -36.30 -33.12
CA ALA A 787 17.48 -35.50 -34.34
C ALA A 787 16.53 -36.10 -35.39
N GLU A 788 16.18 -37.38 -35.28
CA GLU A 788 15.34 -38.04 -36.29
C GLU A 788 13.85 -37.83 -36.01
N LYS A 789 13.06 -37.70 -37.07
CA LYS A 789 11.61 -37.50 -37.01
C LYS A 789 10.87 -38.56 -36.16
N LEU A 790 11.40 -39.78 -36.09
CA LEU A 790 10.81 -40.92 -35.38
C LEU A 790 11.48 -41.20 -34.02
N SER A 791 12.48 -40.41 -33.60
CA SER A 791 13.21 -40.66 -32.34
C SER A 791 12.29 -40.66 -31.12
N ALA A 792 11.31 -39.76 -31.08
CA ALA A 792 10.31 -39.72 -30.00
C ALA A 792 9.50 -41.02 -29.96
N ALA A 793 8.90 -41.41 -31.09
CA ALA A 793 8.10 -42.64 -31.20
C ALA A 793 8.89 -43.89 -30.78
N ARG A 794 10.15 -44.02 -31.21
CA ARG A 794 11.00 -45.16 -30.83
C ARG A 794 11.31 -45.20 -29.33
N LYS A 795 11.59 -44.04 -28.72
CA LYS A 795 11.86 -43.95 -27.27
C LYS A 795 10.63 -44.30 -26.42
N LEU A 796 9.43 -43.98 -26.90
CA LEU A 796 8.17 -44.27 -26.20
C LEU A 796 7.86 -45.77 -26.09
N LEU A 797 8.35 -46.61 -27.00
CA LEU A 797 8.02 -48.06 -27.04
C LEU A 797 8.23 -48.77 -25.70
N GLY A 798 9.27 -48.41 -24.95
CA GLY A 798 9.59 -49.01 -23.65
C GLY A 798 8.65 -48.60 -22.49
N PHE A 799 7.72 -47.68 -22.74
CA PHE A 799 6.89 -47.05 -21.70
C PHE A 799 5.39 -47.20 -21.98
N LEU A 800 5.01 -47.62 -23.19
CA LEU A 800 3.61 -47.90 -23.54
C LEU A 800 3.19 -49.29 -23.04
N ASP A 801 1.89 -49.47 -22.82
CA ASP A 801 1.30 -50.78 -22.56
C ASP A 801 1.41 -51.70 -23.80
N ASP A 802 1.15 -53.00 -23.63
CA ASP A 802 1.40 -53.98 -24.69
C ASP A 802 0.50 -53.75 -25.92
N ASP A 803 -0.73 -53.26 -25.74
CA ASP A 803 -1.66 -52.97 -26.84
C ASP A 803 -1.20 -51.74 -27.63
N GLN A 804 -0.91 -50.64 -26.95
CA GLN A 804 -0.36 -49.41 -27.54
C GLN A 804 0.99 -49.67 -28.23
N ARG A 805 1.85 -50.48 -27.60
CA ARG A 805 3.15 -50.84 -28.16
C ARG A 805 3.00 -51.64 -29.45
N ALA A 806 2.13 -52.65 -29.48
CA ALA A 806 1.90 -53.46 -30.67
C ALA A 806 1.47 -52.60 -31.87
N VAL A 807 0.47 -51.72 -31.66
CA VAL A 807 0.00 -50.82 -32.72
C VAL A 807 1.08 -49.82 -33.14
N LEU A 808 1.89 -49.32 -32.20
CA LEU A 808 2.97 -48.39 -32.53
C LEU A 808 4.09 -49.06 -33.34
N VAL A 809 4.41 -50.33 -33.06
CA VAL A 809 5.38 -51.10 -33.86
C VAL A 809 4.87 -51.25 -35.30
N GLU A 810 3.60 -51.63 -35.49
CA GLU A 810 3.00 -51.72 -36.84
C GLU A 810 3.02 -50.37 -37.58
N LEU A 811 2.75 -49.27 -36.87
CA LEU A 811 2.84 -47.91 -37.41
C LEU A 811 4.26 -47.54 -37.85
N LEU A 812 5.26 -47.84 -37.01
CA LEU A 812 6.66 -47.58 -37.31
C LEU A 812 7.14 -48.37 -38.53
N ASP A 813 6.67 -49.61 -38.69
CA ASP A 813 6.98 -50.47 -39.85
C ASP A 813 6.31 -49.98 -41.14
N SER A 814 5.10 -49.39 -41.04
CA SER A 814 4.40 -48.81 -42.20
C SER A 814 5.06 -47.54 -42.79
N ALA A 815 5.93 -46.88 -42.01
CA ALA A 815 6.65 -45.62 -42.31
C ALA A 815 5.79 -44.41 -42.73
N LYS A 816 4.46 -44.54 -42.83
CA LYS A 816 3.52 -43.49 -43.29
C LYS A 816 2.40 -43.29 -42.27
N PHE A 817 2.65 -42.42 -41.30
CA PHE A 817 1.64 -41.99 -40.34
C PHE A 817 1.77 -40.51 -39.99
N ALA A 818 0.66 -39.89 -39.59
CA ALA A 818 0.63 -38.52 -39.10
C ALA A 818 1.00 -38.48 -37.62
N THR A 819 1.79 -37.48 -37.19
CA THR A 819 2.02 -37.20 -35.77
C THR A 819 1.22 -35.97 -35.38
N GLU A 820 0.31 -36.13 -34.42
CA GLU A 820 -0.51 -35.05 -33.87
C GLU A 820 -0.04 -34.74 -32.44
N PHE A 821 -0.14 -33.48 -32.02
CA PHE A 821 0.17 -33.06 -30.66
C PHE A 821 -1.08 -32.49 -29.99
N LYS A 822 -1.43 -32.97 -28.80
CA LYS A 822 -2.60 -32.50 -28.04
C LYS A 822 -2.23 -32.02 -26.65
N GLY A 823 -2.84 -30.91 -26.23
CA GLY A 823 -2.81 -30.46 -24.84
C GLY A 823 -3.67 -31.36 -23.96
N ALA A 824 -3.41 -31.35 -22.65
CA ALA A 824 -4.26 -32.04 -21.68
C ALA A 824 -5.67 -31.42 -21.66
N ASP A 825 -6.71 -32.26 -21.54
CA ASP A 825 -8.08 -31.80 -21.29
C ASP A 825 -8.15 -31.11 -19.91
N VAL A 826 -8.89 -30.00 -19.84
CA VAL A 826 -8.79 -28.88 -18.89
C VAL A 826 -9.18 -29.19 -17.42
N SER A 827 -9.11 -30.43 -16.94
CA SER A 827 -9.32 -30.76 -15.52
C SER A 827 -8.00 -30.94 -14.77
N ALA A 828 -7.19 -29.87 -14.67
CA ALA A 828 -5.97 -29.92 -13.87
C ALA A 828 -6.31 -30.26 -12.40
N PRO A 829 -5.62 -31.24 -11.78
CA PRO A 829 -5.90 -31.61 -10.39
C PRO A 829 -5.67 -30.43 -9.44
N THR A 830 -6.59 -30.24 -8.50
CA THR A 830 -6.52 -29.16 -7.51
C THR A 830 -5.60 -29.48 -6.33
N SER A 831 -5.13 -30.72 -6.19
CA SER A 831 -4.31 -31.18 -5.05
C SER A 831 -3.13 -32.07 -5.45
N PHE A 832 -2.01 -31.95 -4.73
CA PHE A 832 -0.89 -32.90 -4.83
C PHE A 832 -1.21 -34.22 -4.14
N ARG A 833 -0.70 -35.31 -4.70
CA ARG A 833 -0.84 -36.68 -4.17
C ARG A 833 0.53 -37.34 -4.09
N TYR A 834 0.74 -38.11 -3.02
CA TYR A 834 1.94 -38.91 -2.85
C TYR A 834 1.81 -40.22 -3.62
N LEU A 835 2.76 -40.50 -4.51
CA LEU A 835 2.91 -41.83 -5.07
C LEU A 835 3.78 -42.63 -4.10
N VAL A 836 3.14 -43.48 -3.29
CA VAL A 836 3.89 -44.50 -2.55
C VAL A 836 4.52 -45.41 -3.60
N SER A 837 5.83 -45.61 -3.54
CA SER A 837 6.51 -46.60 -4.39
C SER A 837 5.77 -47.93 -4.24
N ALA A 838 5.26 -48.45 -5.36
CA ALA A 838 4.77 -49.82 -5.42
C ALA A 838 5.93 -50.80 -5.21
#